data_AF-A0A378KVS4-F1
#
_entry.id   AF-A0A378KVS4-F1
#
_cell.length_a   1.000
_cell.length_b   1.000
_cell.length_c   1.000
_cell.angle_alpha   90.00
_cell.angle_beta   90.00
_cell.angle_gamma   90.00
#
_symmetry.space_group_name_H-M   'P 1'
#
loop_
_entity.id
_entity.type
_entity.pdbx_description
1 polymer ?
#
loop_
_entity_poly.entity_id
_entity_poly.type
_entity_poly.pdbx_seq_one_letter_code
_entity_poly.pdbx_strand_id
1 'polypeptide(L)'
;MYTKYESDIEVIENPELNVQHESVAEQEGIAIKISPFQALTILAKKYKNTEMPPDQAQLFAQVKHLFLMGVQNEQDLNLFKSLLKDDALKGYEIPLIEHSEFELLKRNVAELSDEENDKYSEAIAKLELINNDPVRRYFESILCHDTLRSGLDDLNLISLKKHFKTVFASMPMSMKILVPTTIYNGDVEGAAAQKSATAPEYITAIQKLRNPENFPSFKPENEIGEKSPNEVLRDRTNKMMLLVKTIHAGMTAVNQSKQEHFPLNIYGEEGSVYSPSIRGRIDRKDQHGDKQEVRSNNLGIMRSYMPLSSSDVLYEAPSMDTANQYRRPADASTYVPNGDIPQKFFSTQVSPFVNSISGTMLTQLRVMADLLNKNEFQFQDDPEQLKAFFKCFISYMIYNSGGHSLQEFTAVFDLPQVQAIFKDVPGFEDLNLKNLFQEENDINFMNAMNEVIEYNSEILQKKALHRELTEPTLDRELSEGEDELTERARGRLRSPNVRLDEISSLERRDREIDEAYIHYSSPINKEIETEEEYNLRVTKAEGLLVDKFNIKWDHNSDQKEIKRHVFTQIMSNMSERQDKLIREFYHGKGTLAQRLDKAWEIYKDDKRTDEDRIIAQNYMIFILDINDKHVIENLNEKLVQLMLERELNKVENPDFIPGKSPIVLAEKSKSGLKQTENSGETEDEEVLALINKKDLLDVNPNSKLKDKGELKNKFGIVNAKKTEFFNAEERDMLRVLTRNGIFYSRDREVFDTQKSISHDKKGFAAYTLNVNGELSVFQHIDHDKTGIAHSSMNAGVPVVSAGEIEIKNGKLISITEHSGHYRPSLYNMYKTLDYFRKQGVDISDVKVYTFTSSDTIEKQLRIDVSQSKEFSHFRVINADELCNSLYGHLKLVVNQAKKDLEAYQSPSFMKFLNKVKDFITGSTLTNDREMLAKKLSEGIVALAEEINSANSLDSLKKINDKIDKLIDDVQGENMEVNLRHGKDKNQGNFAQRTNLFREQLKGMRERLEETKENGLETLSEEDILSCSDQLKSMGRK
;
A
#
# COMPACT_ATOMS: atom_id res chain seq x y z
N MET A 1 3.59 -31.92 -14.05
CA MET A 1 4.48 -33.06 -14.31
C MET A 1 5.74 -32.85 -13.48
N TYR A 2 5.92 -33.67 -12.45
CA TYR A 2 7.19 -33.81 -11.72
C TYR A 2 8.10 -34.75 -12.51
N THR A 3 9.39 -34.43 -12.69
CA THR A 3 10.56 -35.20 -12.18
C THR A 3 11.87 -34.87 -12.90
N LYS A 4 12.94 -34.84 -12.09
CA LYS A 4 14.37 -35.12 -12.37
C LYS A 4 15.12 -34.21 -13.34
N TYR A 5 16.15 -33.52 -12.84
CA TYR A 5 17.55 -33.80 -13.18
C TYR A 5 18.45 -33.18 -12.10
N GLU A 6 19.13 -34.04 -11.34
CA GLU A 6 20.37 -33.73 -10.60
C GLU A 6 21.55 -34.27 -11.42
N SER A 7 22.72 -33.70 -11.13
CA SER A 7 24.11 -34.10 -11.47
C SER A 7 24.53 -34.02 -12.94
N ASP A 8 25.29 -32.97 -13.26
CA ASP A 8 26.72 -33.04 -13.65
C ASP A 8 27.11 -31.74 -14.38
N ILE A 9 27.76 -30.82 -13.68
CA ILE A 9 28.55 -29.77 -14.33
C ILE A 9 29.97 -29.87 -13.77
N GLU A 10 30.84 -30.46 -14.59
CA GLU A 10 32.28 -30.35 -14.47
C GLU A 10 32.68 -28.87 -14.44
N VAL A 11 33.55 -28.57 -13.48
CA VAL A 11 34.28 -27.31 -13.38
C VAL A 11 35.10 -27.12 -14.66
N ILE A 12 34.63 -26.27 -15.56
CA ILE A 12 35.47 -25.67 -16.59
C ILE A 12 35.91 -24.30 -16.05
N GLU A 13 37.11 -24.27 -15.50
CA GLU A 13 37.86 -23.05 -15.26
C GLU A 13 37.95 -22.28 -16.59
N ASN A 14 37.31 -21.11 -16.65
CA ASN A 14 37.52 -20.15 -17.72
C ASN A 14 38.23 -18.94 -17.11
N PRO A 15 39.56 -18.81 -17.28
CA PRO A 15 40.29 -17.63 -16.85
C PRO A 15 40.01 -16.49 -17.83
N GLU A 16 39.96 -15.27 -17.29
CA GLU A 16 39.95 -14.00 -18.03
C GLU A 16 38.65 -13.64 -18.77
N LEU A 17 37.64 -13.21 -18.00
CA LEU A 17 36.84 -12.03 -18.38
C LEU A 17 36.91 -11.03 -17.23
N ASN A 18 38.09 -10.41 -17.18
CA ASN A 18 38.40 -9.25 -16.39
C ASN A 18 37.67 -8.04 -17.01
N VAL A 19 36.37 -7.90 -16.75
CA VAL A 19 35.70 -6.61 -16.94
C VAL A 19 36.04 -5.81 -15.70
N GLN A 20 37.07 -4.98 -15.85
CA GLN A 20 37.39 -3.92 -14.91
C GLN A 20 36.10 -3.14 -14.64
N HIS A 21 35.58 -3.25 -13.42
CA HIS A 21 34.70 -2.22 -12.86
C HIS A 21 35.57 -1.00 -12.57
N GLU A 22 36.02 -0.33 -13.63
CA GLU A 22 36.52 1.03 -13.54
C GLU A 22 35.34 1.96 -13.27
N SER A 23 35.59 2.87 -12.35
CA SER A 23 34.67 3.76 -11.67
C SER A 23 33.75 4.54 -12.61
N VAL A 24 32.44 4.47 -12.37
CA VAL A 24 31.45 5.48 -12.81
C VAL A 24 31.58 6.76 -11.96
N ALA A 25 32.80 7.19 -11.68
CA ALA A 25 33.09 8.37 -10.85
C ALA A 25 34.21 9.21 -11.45
N GLU A 26 34.15 9.46 -12.76
CA GLU A 26 34.91 10.52 -13.42
C GLU A 26 34.04 11.27 -14.44
N GLN A 27 32.91 11.79 -13.97
CA GLN A 27 32.33 13.04 -14.46
C GLN A 27 31.88 13.80 -13.21
N GLU A 28 32.10 15.12 -13.18
CA GLU A 28 31.78 16.00 -12.04
C GLU A 28 30.29 15.85 -11.65
N GLY A 29 30.00 14.89 -10.78
CA GLY A 29 28.65 14.42 -10.47
C GLY A 29 28.48 14.35 -8.96
N ILE A 30 27.35 14.88 -8.49
CA ILE A 30 26.95 14.98 -7.08
C ILE A 30 27.19 13.62 -6.36
N ALA A 31 27.77 13.60 -5.16
CA ALA A 31 28.04 12.33 -4.45
C ALA A 31 26.74 11.62 -4.00
N ILE A 32 26.70 10.28 -3.98
CA ILE A 32 25.53 9.53 -3.49
C ILE A 32 25.51 9.58 -1.96
N LYS A 33 24.42 10.10 -1.39
CA LYS A 33 24.25 10.17 0.07
C LYS A 33 23.91 8.80 0.68
N ILE A 34 24.73 8.36 1.63
CA ILE A 34 24.56 7.09 2.36
C ILE A 34 24.70 7.30 3.87
N SER A 35 24.11 6.40 4.66
CA SER A 35 24.25 6.47 6.12
C SER A 35 25.66 6.06 6.58
N PRO A 36 26.05 6.39 7.83
CA PRO A 36 27.30 5.92 8.41
C PRO A 36 27.40 4.38 8.48
N PHE A 37 26.28 3.69 8.74
CA PHE A 37 26.29 2.22 8.78
C PHE A 37 26.41 1.60 7.38
N GLN A 38 25.80 2.18 6.34
CA GLN A 38 26.04 1.74 4.95
C GLN A 38 27.52 1.85 4.57
N ALA A 39 28.21 2.90 5.02
CA ALA A 39 29.65 3.05 4.82
C ALA A 39 30.45 1.94 5.54
N LEU A 40 30.11 1.63 6.79
CA LEU A 40 30.71 0.50 7.51
C LEU A 40 30.47 -0.84 6.80
N THR A 41 29.31 -1.05 6.18
CA THR A 41 29.00 -2.25 5.39
C THR A 41 29.87 -2.37 4.13
N ILE A 42 30.14 -1.25 3.45
CA ILE A 42 31.08 -1.23 2.31
C ILE A 42 32.50 -1.59 2.77
N LEU A 43 32.94 -1.02 3.90
CA LEU A 43 34.26 -1.32 4.47
C LEU A 43 34.34 -2.77 4.98
N ALA A 44 33.28 -3.30 5.57
CA ALA A 44 33.21 -4.69 6.00
C ALA A 44 33.37 -5.64 4.80
N LYS A 45 32.69 -5.35 3.68
CA LYS A 45 32.87 -6.09 2.42
C LYS A 45 34.31 -6.06 1.93
N LYS A 46 34.99 -4.90 2.02
CA LYS A 46 36.39 -4.74 1.61
C LYS A 46 37.36 -5.54 2.49
N TYR A 47 37.17 -5.52 3.81
CA TYR A 47 38.17 -5.99 4.78
C TYR A 47 37.93 -7.40 5.35
N LYS A 48 36.86 -8.10 4.97
CA LYS A 48 36.49 -9.39 5.59
C LYS A 48 37.25 -10.63 5.07
N ASN A 49 37.97 -10.55 3.95
CA ASN A 49 38.56 -11.73 3.30
C ASN A 49 39.56 -12.51 4.18
N THR A 50 39.54 -13.83 4.08
CA THR A 50 40.19 -14.78 5.02
C THR A 50 41.68 -15.04 4.81
N GLU A 51 42.33 -14.38 3.84
CA GLU A 51 43.77 -14.50 3.56
C GLU A 51 44.50 -13.15 3.66
N MET A 52 44.22 -12.39 4.72
CA MET A 52 44.64 -11.00 4.80
C MET A 52 45.99 -10.76 5.51
N PRO A 53 46.83 -9.85 4.98
CA PRO A 53 47.99 -9.32 5.69
C PRO A 53 47.60 -8.74 7.07
N PRO A 54 48.52 -8.73 8.07
CA PRO A 54 48.22 -8.30 9.45
C PRO A 54 47.50 -6.96 9.56
N ASP A 55 47.84 -5.99 8.69
CA ASP A 55 47.26 -4.65 8.70
C ASP A 55 45.78 -4.64 8.30
N GLN A 56 45.35 -5.52 7.38
CA GLN A 56 43.95 -5.62 6.96
C GLN A 56 43.09 -6.37 7.99
N ALA A 57 43.65 -7.37 8.68
CA ALA A 57 42.98 -8.02 9.79
C ALA A 57 42.69 -7.05 10.95
N GLN A 58 43.62 -6.13 11.23
CA GLN A 58 43.44 -5.07 12.21
C GLN A 58 42.32 -4.09 11.80
N LEU A 59 42.28 -3.68 10.53
CA LEU A 59 41.22 -2.82 10.00
C LEU A 59 39.85 -3.48 10.06
N PHE A 60 39.76 -4.78 9.74
CA PHE A 60 38.51 -5.52 9.88
C PHE A 60 38.02 -5.58 11.33
N ALA A 61 38.92 -5.83 12.29
CA ALA A 61 38.58 -5.82 13.71
C ALA A 61 38.03 -4.45 14.16
N GLN A 62 38.62 -3.36 13.65
CA GLN A 62 38.13 -1.99 13.90
C GLN A 62 36.74 -1.74 13.29
N VAL A 63 36.53 -2.13 12.03
CA VAL A 63 35.21 -2.04 11.38
C VAL A 63 34.18 -2.86 12.14
N LYS A 64 34.52 -4.10 12.51
CA LYS A 64 33.66 -5.02 13.28
C LYS A 64 33.23 -4.41 14.61
N HIS A 65 34.14 -3.80 15.36
CA HIS A 65 33.83 -3.10 16.62
C HIS A 65 32.78 -2.01 16.40
N LEU A 66 33.00 -1.12 15.42
CA LEU A 66 32.06 -0.03 15.11
C LEU A 66 30.74 -0.51 14.48
N PHE A 67 30.72 -1.70 13.88
CA PHE A 67 29.56 -2.22 13.16
C PHE A 67 28.33 -2.37 14.08
N LEU A 68 28.50 -2.94 15.28
CA LEU A 68 27.41 -3.06 16.25
C LEU A 68 27.34 -1.86 17.17
N MET A 69 28.46 -1.55 17.81
CA MET A 69 28.56 -0.59 18.90
C MET A 69 28.48 0.85 18.40
N GLY A 70 28.94 1.12 17.17
CA GLY A 70 29.12 2.49 16.72
C GLY A 70 30.13 3.26 17.55
N VAL A 71 30.01 4.59 17.50
CA VAL A 71 30.86 5.50 18.27
C VAL A 71 30.45 5.52 19.74
N GLN A 72 31.31 5.05 20.65
CA GLN A 72 31.04 5.12 22.09
C GLN A 72 31.82 6.23 22.79
N ASN A 73 32.91 6.71 22.18
CA ASN A 73 33.80 7.72 22.74
C ASN A 73 34.56 8.47 21.63
N GLU A 74 35.38 9.44 22.01
CA GLU A 74 36.16 10.26 21.08
C GLU A 74 37.19 9.44 20.28
N GLN A 75 37.74 8.36 20.84
CA GLN A 75 38.66 7.48 20.13
C GLN A 75 37.94 6.73 19.01
N ASP A 76 36.74 6.20 19.27
CA ASP A 76 35.89 5.57 18.25
C ASP A 76 35.49 6.58 17.17
N LEU A 77 35.19 7.83 17.53
CA LEU A 77 34.86 8.87 16.55
C LEU A 77 36.05 9.18 15.63
N ASN A 78 37.25 9.31 16.19
CA ASN A 78 38.47 9.55 15.43
C ASN A 78 38.81 8.35 14.53
N LEU A 79 38.65 7.13 15.06
CA LEU A 79 38.79 5.90 14.28
C LEU A 79 37.78 5.88 13.12
N PHE A 80 36.52 6.19 13.39
CA PHE A 80 35.48 6.17 12.37
C PHE A 80 35.76 7.21 11.28
N LYS A 81 36.09 8.46 11.66
CA LYS A 81 36.52 9.52 10.73
C LYS A 81 37.75 9.13 9.91
N SER A 82 38.66 8.33 10.47
CA SER A 82 39.81 7.79 9.73
C SER A 82 39.38 6.75 8.70
N LEU A 83 38.48 5.82 9.07
CA LEU A 83 37.94 4.79 8.18
C LEU A 83 37.12 5.38 7.02
N LEU A 84 36.41 6.49 7.24
CA LEU A 84 35.63 7.15 6.19
C LEU A 84 36.48 7.79 5.08
N LYS A 85 37.81 7.86 5.24
CA LYS A 85 38.74 8.37 4.21
C LYS A 85 39.18 7.30 3.21
N ASP A 86 38.65 6.09 3.31
CA ASP A 86 39.04 4.96 2.49
C ASP A 86 38.62 5.11 1.00
N ASP A 87 39.51 4.68 0.11
CA ASP A 87 39.32 4.38 -1.32
C ASP A 87 37.89 3.98 -1.73
N ALA A 88 37.37 2.96 -1.05
CA ALA A 88 36.10 2.31 -1.37
C ALA A 88 34.87 3.18 -1.11
N LEU A 89 35.03 4.30 -0.40
CA LEU A 89 33.96 5.25 -0.12
C LEU A 89 34.00 6.48 -1.04
N LYS A 90 34.94 6.52 -2.02
CA LYS A 90 34.99 7.57 -3.03
C LYS A 90 33.68 7.61 -3.84
N GLY A 91 33.08 8.79 -3.96
CA GLY A 91 31.79 8.99 -4.65
C GLY A 91 30.56 8.97 -3.74
N TYR A 92 30.73 8.72 -2.44
CA TYR A 92 29.66 8.78 -1.45
C TYR A 92 29.77 10.01 -0.53
N GLU A 93 28.62 10.59 -0.18
CA GLU A 93 28.50 11.59 0.89
C GLU A 93 28.01 10.88 2.15
N ILE A 94 28.82 10.92 3.21
CA ILE A 94 28.53 10.25 4.49
C ILE A 94 28.48 11.30 5.59
N PRO A 95 27.31 11.91 5.85
CA PRO A 95 27.22 12.93 6.87
C PRO A 95 27.26 12.30 8.27
N LEU A 96 28.08 12.86 9.16
CA LEU A 96 28.11 12.52 10.58
C LEU A 96 27.42 13.63 11.37
N ILE A 97 26.74 13.25 12.45
CA ILE A 97 26.21 14.22 13.41
C ILE A 97 27.28 14.56 14.45
N GLU A 98 27.60 15.84 14.59
CA GLU A 98 28.66 16.34 15.47
C GLU A 98 28.10 16.79 16.83
N HIS A 99 28.98 16.86 17.84
CA HIS A 99 28.58 17.23 19.20
C HIS A 99 27.90 18.62 19.29
N SER A 100 28.39 19.59 18.52
CA SER A 100 27.79 20.93 18.45
C SER A 100 26.37 20.94 17.90
N GLU A 101 26.04 19.98 17.03
CA GLU A 101 24.69 19.84 16.47
C GLU A 101 23.71 19.30 17.51
N PHE A 102 24.15 18.40 18.40
CA PHE A 102 23.33 17.96 19.53
C PHE A 102 23.02 19.09 20.51
N GLU A 103 24.00 19.95 20.80
CA GLU A 103 23.79 21.14 21.64
C GLU A 103 22.85 22.14 20.98
N LEU A 104 22.92 22.28 19.65
CA LEU A 104 21.98 23.09 18.89
C LEU A 104 20.55 22.52 18.94
N LEU A 105 20.38 21.20 18.83
CA LEU A 105 19.07 20.53 18.90
C LEU A 105 18.38 20.70 20.26
N LYS A 106 19.12 20.99 21.34
CA LYS A 106 18.54 21.28 22.67
C LYS A 106 17.93 22.67 22.78
N ARG A 107 18.27 23.59 21.88
CA ARG A 107 17.80 24.98 21.93
C ARG A 107 16.37 25.09 21.38
N ASN A 108 15.65 26.09 21.87
CA ASN A 108 14.33 26.41 21.35
C ASN A 108 14.44 26.96 19.93
N VAL A 109 13.75 26.33 18.97
CA VAL A 109 13.79 26.71 17.55
C VAL A 109 13.38 28.16 17.33
N ALA A 110 12.47 28.69 18.16
CA ALA A 110 12.04 30.10 18.08
C ALA A 110 13.12 31.12 18.48
N GLU A 111 14.23 30.67 19.09
CA GLU A 111 15.34 31.50 19.58
C GLU A 111 16.60 31.36 18.72
N LEU A 112 16.54 30.59 17.63
CA LEU A 112 17.66 30.39 16.71
C LEU A 112 17.72 31.51 15.68
N SER A 113 18.93 31.99 15.35
CA SER A 113 19.13 32.84 14.17
C SER A 113 18.92 32.07 12.87
N ASP A 114 18.77 32.74 11.73
CA ASP A 114 18.58 32.08 10.43
C ASP A 114 19.71 31.07 10.12
N GLU A 115 20.98 31.44 10.35
CA GLU A 115 22.13 30.52 10.18
C GLU A 115 22.08 29.30 11.12
N GLU A 116 21.52 29.47 12.32
CA GLU A 116 21.37 28.39 13.29
C GLU A 116 20.18 27.48 12.93
N ASN A 117 19.13 28.02 12.32
CA ASN A 117 18.00 27.25 11.79
C ASN A 117 18.41 26.36 10.61
N ASP A 118 19.31 26.83 9.75
CA ASP A 118 19.88 26.02 8.66
C ASP A 118 20.68 24.84 9.21
N LYS A 119 21.57 25.09 10.19
CA LYS A 119 22.35 24.04 10.88
C LYS A 119 21.46 23.08 11.66
N TYR A 120 20.39 23.58 12.29
CA TYR A 120 19.41 22.74 12.98
C TYR A 120 18.71 21.80 11.97
N SER A 121 18.30 22.32 10.82
CA SER A 121 17.65 21.53 9.77
C SER A 121 18.59 20.48 9.17
N GLU A 122 19.87 20.80 8.99
CA GLU A 122 20.90 19.85 8.57
C GLU A 122 21.09 18.73 9.59
N ALA A 123 21.15 19.06 10.89
CA ALA A 123 21.24 18.09 11.97
C ALA A 123 20.02 17.14 11.98
N ILE A 124 18.81 17.66 11.80
CA ILE A 124 17.59 16.83 11.67
C ILE A 124 17.69 15.88 10.46
N ALA A 125 18.17 16.36 9.31
CA ALA A 125 18.33 15.51 8.13
C ALA A 125 19.33 14.36 8.36
N LYS A 126 20.40 14.61 9.13
CA LYS A 126 21.37 13.57 9.55
C LYS A 126 20.72 12.53 10.47
N LEU A 127 19.93 12.97 11.45
CA LEU A 127 19.19 12.07 12.33
C LEU A 127 18.18 11.21 11.56
N GLU A 128 17.45 11.80 10.61
CA GLU A 128 16.51 11.06 9.76
C GLU A 128 17.21 10.05 8.85
N LEU A 129 18.40 10.37 8.34
CA LEU A 129 19.19 9.42 7.55
C LEU A 129 19.57 8.18 8.36
N ILE A 130 20.02 8.36 9.62
CA ILE A 130 20.36 7.24 10.52
C ILE A 130 19.09 6.48 10.94
N ASN A 131 18.03 7.20 11.33
CA ASN A 131 16.75 6.61 11.77
C ASN A 131 16.11 5.74 10.68
N ASN A 132 16.21 6.17 9.42
CA ASN A 132 15.60 5.51 8.26
C ASN A 132 16.54 4.55 7.54
N ASP A 133 17.69 4.20 8.11
CA ASP A 133 18.63 3.24 7.52
C ASP A 133 18.02 1.82 7.44
N PRO A 134 17.71 1.30 6.23
CA PRO A 134 17.14 -0.04 6.08
C PRO A 134 18.20 -1.13 6.29
N VAL A 135 19.48 -0.83 6.05
CA VAL A 135 20.58 -1.77 6.06
C VAL A 135 20.93 -2.15 7.50
N ARG A 136 21.00 -1.16 8.40
CA ARG A 136 21.17 -1.42 9.83
C ARG A 136 20.00 -2.19 10.44
N ARG A 137 18.77 -1.85 10.04
CA ARG A 137 17.56 -2.54 10.51
C ARG A 137 17.53 -3.99 10.08
N TYR A 138 17.93 -4.25 8.84
CA TYR A 138 18.05 -5.60 8.29
C TYR A 138 19.08 -6.40 9.09
N PHE A 139 20.28 -5.84 9.30
CA PHE A 139 21.33 -6.46 10.09
C PHE A 139 20.88 -6.88 11.50
N GLU A 140 20.29 -5.96 12.29
CA GLU A 140 19.83 -6.31 13.64
C GLU A 140 18.72 -7.35 13.63
N SER A 141 17.84 -7.30 12.63
CA SER A 141 16.72 -8.24 12.49
C SER A 141 17.20 -9.65 12.16
N ILE A 142 18.13 -9.80 11.21
CA ILE A 142 18.78 -11.08 10.87
C ILE A 142 19.62 -11.59 12.04
N LEU A 143 20.42 -10.73 12.65
CA LEU A 143 21.21 -11.10 13.83
C LEU A 143 20.31 -11.67 14.92
N CYS A 144 19.17 -11.03 15.20
CA CYS A 144 18.21 -11.53 16.18
C CYS A 144 17.52 -12.83 15.73
N HIS A 145 17.16 -12.97 14.46
CA HIS A 145 16.61 -14.22 13.94
C HIS A 145 17.58 -15.39 14.19
N ASP A 146 18.84 -15.24 13.79
CA ASP A 146 19.84 -16.30 13.90
C ASP A 146 20.26 -16.58 15.34
N THR A 147 20.42 -15.53 16.15
CA THR A 147 20.70 -15.65 17.59
C THR A 147 19.59 -16.38 18.31
N LEU A 148 18.32 -16.10 17.96
CA LEU A 148 17.19 -16.83 18.52
C LEU A 148 17.23 -18.29 18.08
N ARG A 149 17.43 -18.54 16.78
CA ARG A 149 17.43 -19.89 16.21
C ARG A 149 18.47 -20.79 16.87
N SER A 150 19.70 -20.32 17.06
CA SER A 150 20.76 -21.11 17.73
C SER A 150 20.61 -21.10 19.25
N GLY A 151 20.38 -19.94 19.87
CA GLY A 151 20.32 -19.81 21.33
C GLY A 151 19.16 -20.55 21.97
N LEU A 152 18.08 -20.81 21.22
CA LEU A 152 16.99 -21.66 21.70
C LEU A 152 17.46 -23.07 22.01
N ASP A 153 18.52 -23.59 21.38
CA ASP A 153 19.04 -24.92 21.70
C ASP A 153 19.77 -24.93 23.04
N ASP A 154 20.50 -23.86 23.34
CA ASP A 154 21.25 -23.65 24.59
C ASP A 154 20.35 -23.34 25.80
N LEU A 155 19.14 -22.82 25.55
CA LEU A 155 18.19 -22.49 26.61
C LEU A 155 17.54 -23.74 27.21
N ASN A 156 17.80 -24.00 28.49
CA ASN A 156 17.28 -25.17 29.20
C ASN A 156 15.77 -25.07 29.42
N LEU A 157 15.03 -26.05 28.89
CA LEU A 157 13.56 -26.08 28.95
C LEU A 157 13.02 -26.18 30.37
N ILE A 158 13.71 -26.89 31.27
CA ILE A 158 13.28 -27.08 32.67
C ILE A 158 13.45 -25.76 33.43
N SER A 159 14.61 -25.11 33.29
CA SER A 159 14.88 -23.80 33.89
C SER A 159 13.89 -22.76 33.37
N LEU A 160 13.64 -22.70 32.06
CA LEU A 160 12.67 -21.78 31.47
C LEU A 160 11.24 -22.02 31.99
N LYS A 161 10.80 -23.29 32.09
CA LYS A 161 9.48 -23.62 32.66
C LYS A 161 9.37 -23.21 34.13
N LYS A 162 10.43 -23.43 34.92
CA LYS A 162 10.46 -23.05 36.34
C LYS A 162 10.43 -21.53 36.49
N HIS A 163 11.21 -20.80 35.70
CA HIS A 163 11.19 -19.34 35.65
C HIS A 163 9.82 -18.79 35.23
N PHE A 164 9.23 -19.34 34.17
CA PHE A 164 7.86 -19.00 33.77
C PHE A 164 6.87 -19.18 34.93
N LYS A 165 6.96 -20.31 35.65
CA LYS A 165 6.05 -20.61 36.77
C LYS A 165 6.20 -19.60 37.92
N THR A 166 7.41 -19.19 38.28
CA THR A 166 7.65 -18.19 39.34
C THR A 166 7.17 -16.80 38.92
N VAL A 167 7.44 -16.40 37.67
CA VAL A 167 6.94 -15.13 37.11
C VAL A 167 5.40 -15.14 37.05
N PHE A 168 4.80 -16.22 36.56
CA PHE A 168 3.34 -16.38 36.51
C PHE A 168 2.71 -16.34 37.90
N ALA A 169 3.36 -16.94 38.91
CA ALA A 169 2.88 -16.95 40.29
C ALA A 169 2.82 -15.54 40.91
N SER A 170 3.67 -14.62 40.44
CA SER A 170 3.76 -13.23 40.87
C SER A 170 2.59 -12.37 40.42
N MET A 171 1.74 -12.85 39.51
CA MET A 171 0.52 -12.15 39.11
C MET A 171 -0.57 -12.19 40.21
N PRO A 172 -1.46 -11.18 40.26
CA PRO A 172 -2.66 -11.22 41.08
C PRO A 172 -3.53 -12.46 40.80
N MET A 173 -4.24 -12.96 41.82
CA MET A 173 -5.04 -14.20 41.69
C MET A 173 -6.09 -14.13 40.58
N SER A 174 -6.72 -12.97 40.38
CA SER A 174 -7.67 -12.73 39.28
C SER A 174 -7.03 -12.96 37.91
N MET A 175 -5.81 -12.44 37.70
CA MET A 175 -5.09 -12.57 36.43
C MET A 175 -4.57 -13.99 36.21
N LYS A 176 -4.19 -14.72 37.27
CA LYS A 176 -3.77 -16.13 37.17
C LYS A 176 -4.89 -17.06 36.66
N ILE A 177 -6.16 -16.69 36.90
CA ILE A 177 -7.31 -17.42 36.37
C ILE A 177 -7.62 -16.97 34.95
N LEU A 178 -7.67 -15.65 34.74
CA LEU A 178 -8.09 -15.05 33.47
C LEU A 178 -7.11 -15.34 32.32
N VAL A 179 -5.82 -15.04 32.51
CA VAL A 179 -4.82 -15.06 31.43
C VAL A 179 -4.73 -16.43 30.73
N PRO A 180 -4.72 -17.58 31.43
CA PRO A 180 -4.78 -18.87 30.77
C PRO A 180 -6.07 -19.09 29.98
N THR A 181 -7.22 -18.70 30.54
CA THR A 181 -8.54 -18.96 29.93
C THR A 181 -8.83 -18.09 28.71
N THR A 182 -8.23 -16.90 28.62
CA THR A 182 -8.43 -15.95 27.52
C THR A 182 -7.22 -15.88 26.61
N ILE A 183 -6.13 -15.26 27.09
CA ILE A 183 -4.95 -14.91 26.29
C ILE A 183 -4.20 -16.14 25.81
N TYR A 184 -3.89 -17.10 26.70
CA TYR A 184 -3.12 -18.29 26.29
C TYR A 184 -3.97 -19.31 25.50
N ASN A 185 -5.28 -19.24 25.65
CA ASN A 185 -6.25 -20.00 24.85
C ASN A 185 -6.60 -19.33 23.52
N GLY A 186 -6.16 -18.09 23.28
CA GLY A 186 -6.38 -17.38 22.02
C GLY A 186 -7.83 -16.93 21.83
N ASP A 187 -8.57 -16.71 22.91
CA ASP A 187 -9.94 -16.17 22.91
C ASP A 187 -9.89 -14.63 22.84
N VAL A 188 -10.12 -14.12 21.62
CA VAL A 188 -10.03 -12.69 21.27
C VAL A 188 -11.20 -11.90 21.88
N GLU A 189 -12.39 -12.49 21.97
CA GLU A 189 -13.59 -11.84 22.52
C GLU A 189 -13.48 -11.69 24.04
N GLY A 190 -12.98 -12.71 24.74
CA GLY A 190 -12.73 -12.68 26.18
C GLY A 190 -11.64 -11.68 26.59
N ALA A 191 -10.63 -11.45 25.74
CA ALA A 191 -9.57 -10.47 25.99
C ALA A 191 -10.03 -9.02 25.74
N ALA A 192 -10.87 -8.77 24.73
CA ALA A 192 -11.42 -7.45 24.42
C ALA A 192 -12.32 -6.91 25.55
N ALA A 193 -13.06 -7.79 26.23
CA ALA A 193 -13.90 -7.45 27.38
C ALA A 193 -13.12 -6.89 28.60
N GLN A 194 -11.79 -7.08 28.65
CA GLN A 194 -10.93 -6.74 29.79
C GLN A 194 -10.05 -5.48 29.56
N LYS A 195 -10.20 -4.78 28.42
CA LYS A 195 -9.46 -3.53 28.08
C LYS A 195 -7.92 -3.62 28.21
N SER A 196 -7.31 -4.78 27.97
CA SER A 196 -5.85 -4.88 27.95
C SER A 196 -5.29 -4.39 26.60
N ALA A 197 -4.67 -3.21 26.59
CA ALA A 197 -4.12 -2.59 25.37
C ALA A 197 -2.98 -3.39 24.71
N THR A 198 -2.33 -4.30 25.45
CA THR A 198 -1.19 -5.10 24.95
C THR A 198 -1.56 -6.56 24.67
N ALA A 199 -2.74 -7.03 25.13
CA ALA A 199 -3.17 -8.42 24.92
C ALA A 199 -3.27 -8.85 23.44
N PRO A 200 -3.69 -8.00 22.48
CA PRO A 200 -3.81 -8.42 21.08
C PRO A 200 -2.50 -8.94 20.47
N GLU A 201 -1.38 -8.24 20.69
CA GLU A 201 -0.08 -8.61 20.12
C GLU A 201 0.41 -9.98 20.64
N TYR A 202 0.23 -10.24 21.94
CA TYR A 202 0.60 -11.52 22.55
C TYR A 202 -0.34 -12.66 22.16
N ILE A 203 -1.64 -12.40 21.95
CA ILE A 203 -2.60 -13.39 21.45
C ILE A 203 -2.20 -13.85 20.06
N THR A 204 -1.90 -12.92 19.14
CA THR A 204 -1.46 -13.24 17.79
C THR A 204 -0.16 -14.04 17.81
N ALA A 205 0.83 -13.63 18.61
CA ALA A 205 2.09 -14.36 18.76
C ALA A 205 1.88 -15.81 19.26
N ILE A 206 1.02 -15.99 20.26
CA ILE A 206 0.68 -17.32 20.80
C ILE A 206 -0.07 -18.16 19.78
N GLN A 207 -1.03 -17.58 19.03
CA GLN A 207 -1.77 -18.29 18.00
C GLN A 207 -0.82 -18.78 16.89
N LYS A 208 0.11 -17.93 16.42
CA LYS A 208 1.13 -18.31 15.43
C LYS A 208 1.99 -19.48 15.89
N LEU A 209 2.44 -19.45 17.15
CA LEU A 209 3.29 -20.50 17.73
C LEU A 209 2.58 -21.85 17.97
N ARG A 210 1.27 -21.96 17.75
CA ARG A 210 0.55 -23.24 17.81
C ARG A 210 0.86 -24.15 16.64
N ASN A 211 1.23 -23.59 15.49
CA ASN A 211 1.63 -24.35 14.32
C ASN A 211 3.14 -24.14 14.07
N PRO A 212 4.00 -25.13 14.36
CA PRO A 212 5.43 -25.00 14.15
C PRO A 212 5.83 -24.72 12.70
N GLU A 213 5.02 -25.15 11.72
CA GLU A 213 5.27 -24.91 10.29
C GLU A 213 5.19 -23.44 9.88
N ASN A 214 4.69 -22.56 10.76
CA ASN A 214 4.76 -21.11 10.56
C ASN A 214 6.18 -20.54 10.73
N PHE A 215 7.13 -21.35 11.24
CA PHE A 215 8.52 -20.96 11.46
C PHE A 215 9.50 -21.88 10.72
N PRO A 216 9.39 -22.00 9.38
CA PRO A 216 10.18 -22.96 8.61
C PRO A 216 11.69 -22.70 8.72
N SER A 217 12.13 -21.45 8.87
CA SER A 217 13.55 -21.08 9.04
C SER A 217 14.16 -21.58 10.36
N PHE A 218 13.34 -21.94 11.36
CA PHE A 218 13.78 -22.50 12.64
C PHE A 218 13.96 -24.03 12.59
N LYS A 219 13.64 -24.66 11.46
CA LYS A 219 13.88 -26.08 11.24
C LYS A 219 15.33 -26.29 10.77
N PRO A 220 16.12 -27.17 11.42
CA PRO A 220 17.45 -27.47 10.91
C PRO A 220 17.37 -28.31 9.64
N GLU A 221 18.40 -28.24 8.80
CA GLU A 221 18.51 -29.07 7.60
C GLU A 221 18.76 -30.55 7.95
N ASN A 222 19.57 -30.78 8.98
CA ASN A 222 20.02 -32.10 9.41
C ASN A 222 19.53 -32.42 10.84
N GLU A 223 19.61 -33.70 11.21
CA GLU A 223 19.37 -34.16 12.58
C GLU A 223 20.34 -33.50 13.55
N ILE A 224 19.86 -33.15 14.75
CA ILE A 224 20.68 -32.59 15.84
C ILE A 224 20.64 -33.56 17.02
N GLY A 225 21.74 -34.24 17.27
CA GLY A 225 21.80 -35.32 18.25
C GLY A 225 20.91 -36.48 17.83
N GLU A 226 19.97 -36.88 18.69
CA GLU A 226 19.00 -37.95 18.41
C GLU A 226 17.64 -37.42 17.89
N LYS A 227 17.50 -36.11 17.70
CA LYS A 227 16.22 -35.49 17.31
C LYS A 227 16.15 -35.25 15.82
N SER A 228 15.03 -35.64 15.22
CA SER A 228 14.69 -35.30 13.84
C SER A 228 14.50 -33.78 13.66
N PRO A 229 14.66 -33.23 12.45
CA PRO A 229 14.43 -31.81 12.18
C PRO A 229 13.07 -31.28 12.65
N ASN A 230 12.01 -32.09 12.53
CA ASN A 230 10.66 -31.72 12.99
C ASN A 230 10.57 -31.68 14.52
N GLU A 231 11.27 -32.57 15.22
CA GLU A 231 11.31 -32.57 16.69
C GLU A 231 12.09 -31.36 17.21
N VAL A 232 13.19 -30.99 16.55
CA VAL A 232 13.95 -29.76 16.87
C VAL A 232 13.08 -28.52 16.66
N LEU A 233 12.38 -28.42 15.52
CA LEU A 233 11.46 -27.31 15.24
C LEU A 233 10.36 -27.20 16.31
N ARG A 234 9.79 -28.34 16.72
CA ARG A 234 8.77 -28.39 17.77
C ARG A 234 9.32 -27.96 19.13
N ASP A 235 10.55 -28.35 19.46
CA ASP A 235 11.19 -27.94 20.71
C ASP A 235 11.52 -26.44 20.74
N ARG A 236 12.05 -25.90 19.65
CA ARG A 236 12.33 -24.47 19.50
C ARG A 236 11.05 -23.63 19.62
N THR A 237 9.98 -24.02 18.93
CA THR A 237 8.68 -23.33 19.00
C THR A 237 8.01 -23.45 20.37
N ASN A 238 8.17 -24.58 21.09
CA ASN A 238 7.74 -24.72 22.48
C ASN A 238 8.49 -23.78 23.44
N LYS A 239 9.81 -23.61 23.24
CA LYS A 239 10.61 -22.66 24.01
C LYS A 239 10.22 -21.20 23.70
N MET A 240 9.97 -20.86 22.43
CA MET A 240 9.42 -19.54 22.04
C MET A 240 8.06 -19.28 22.69
N MET A 241 7.16 -20.27 22.71
CA MET A 241 5.87 -20.18 23.40
C MET A 241 6.03 -19.87 24.90
N LEU A 242 7.00 -20.51 25.56
CA LEU A 242 7.30 -20.23 26.97
C LEU A 242 7.93 -18.86 27.18
N LEU A 243 8.81 -18.41 26.28
CA LEU A 243 9.36 -17.05 26.30
C LEU A 243 8.21 -16.05 26.26
N VAL A 244 7.38 -16.05 25.21
CA VAL A 244 6.21 -15.16 25.06
C VAL A 244 5.34 -15.09 26.30
N LYS A 245 5.00 -16.26 26.86
CA LYS A 245 4.18 -16.36 28.07
C LYS A 245 4.87 -15.78 29.29
N THR A 246 6.19 -15.93 29.40
CA THR A 246 7.00 -15.31 30.46
C THR A 246 7.00 -13.79 30.33
N ILE A 247 7.23 -13.27 29.13
CA ILE A 247 7.20 -11.82 28.85
C ILE A 247 5.86 -11.23 29.26
N HIS A 248 4.77 -11.81 28.74
CA HIS A 248 3.41 -11.37 29.02
C HIS A 248 3.05 -11.48 30.51
N ALA A 249 3.45 -12.56 31.19
CA ALA A 249 3.22 -12.74 32.62
C ALA A 249 3.94 -11.67 33.45
N GLY A 250 5.21 -11.37 33.13
CA GLY A 250 5.97 -10.33 33.82
C GLY A 250 5.35 -8.94 33.65
N MET A 251 4.96 -8.58 32.42
CA MET A 251 4.23 -7.34 32.16
C MET A 251 2.91 -7.26 32.93
N THR A 252 2.15 -8.36 32.93
CA THR A 252 0.86 -8.42 33.64
C THR A 252 1.04 -8.30 35.15
N ALA A 253 2.06 -8.97 35.71
CA ALA A 253 2.37 -8.90 37.13
C ALA A 253 2.65 -7.47 37.58
N VAL A 254 3.51 -6.75 36.85
CA VAL A 254 3.88 -5.36 37.17
C VAL A 254 2.73 -4.39 36.93
N ASN A 255 2.05 -4.47 35.78
CA ASN A 255 1.04 -3.49 35.39
C ASN A 255 -0.29 -3.61 36.15
N GLN A 256 -0.66 -4.81 36.61
CA GLN A 256 -1.92 -5.06 37.33
C GLN A 256 -1.76 -5.06 38.86
N SER A 257 -0.52 -4.96 39.36
CA SER A 257 -0.23 -4.75 40.76
C SER A 257 -0.10 -3.26 41.05
N LYS A 258 -0.26 -2.83 42.32
CA LYS A 258 0.14 -1.47 42.70
C LYS A 258 1.63 -1.33 42.37
N GLN A 259 2.02 -0.34 41.57
CA GLN A 259 3.39 -0.25 41.02
C GLN A 259 4.50 -0.20 42.08
N GLU A 260 4.17 0.13 43.33
CA GLU A 260 5.07 0.07 44.50
C GLU A 260 5.45 -1.36 44.93
N HIS A 261 4.72 -2.39 44.46
CA HIS A 261 4.91 -3.78 44.91
C HIS A 261 6.22 -4.42 44.42
N PHE A 262 6.70 -4.02 43.24
CA PHE A 262 7.92 -4.56 42.64
C PHE A 262 9.06 -3.54 42.74
N PRO A 263 10.30 -3.98 43.03
CA PRO A 263 11.50 -3.13 43.00
C PRO A 263 11.70 -2.43 41.64
N LEU A 264 12.67 -1.51 41.58
CA LEU A 264 13.03 -0.73 40.37
C LEU A 264 11.85 0.06 39.78
N ASN A 265 11.03 0.68 40.64
CA ASN A 265 9.91 1.51 40.20
C ASN A 265 10.35 2.92 39.75
N ILE A 266 11.17 3.00 38.71
CA ILE A 266 11.77 4.27 38.28
C ILE A 266 10.85 5.10 37.37
N TYR A 267 9.62 4.66 37.04
CA TYR A 267 8.75 5.36 36.07
C TYR A 267 8.29 6.77 36.52
N GLY A 268 8.28 7.05 37.82
CA GLY A 268 7.80 8.32 38.39
C GLY A 268 8.88 9.14 39.12
N GLU A 269 10.14 8.72 39.06
CA GLU A 269 11.24 9.45 39.69
C GLU A 269 11.60 10.70 38.87
N GLU A 270 11.84 11.83 39.54
CA GLU A 270 12.36 13.04 38.90
C GLU A 270 13.74 12.73 38.30
N GLY A 271 13.94 13.03 37.01
CA GLY A 271 15.16 12.62 36.28
C GLY A 271 15.18 11.17 35.81
N SER A 272 14.05 10.45 35.88
CA SER A 272 13.94 9.09 35.32
C SER A 272 14.15 9.06 33.80
N VAL A 273 14.75 7.97 33.31
CA VAL A 273 14.87 7.66 31.87
C VAL A 273 13.54 7.53 31.13
N TYR A 274 12.42 7.41 31.86
CA TYR A 274 11.06 7.38 31.29
C TYR A 274 10.31 8.72 31.39
N SER A 275 10.91 9.74 32.00
CA SER A 275 10.35 11.10 31.99
C SER A 275 10.31 11.66 30.57
N PRO A 276 9.32 12.50 30.19
CA PRO A 276 9.15 12.94 28.80
C PRO A 276 10.40 13.59 28.18
N SER A 277 11.12 14.43 28.92
CA SER A 277 12.32 15.13 28.44
C SER A 277 13.51 14.19 28.19
N ILE A 278 13.67 13.16 29.01
CA ILE A 278 14.78 12.20 28.88
C ILE A 278 14.43 11.11 27.86
N ARG A 279 13.19 10.60 27.94
CA ARG A 279 12.67 9.51 27.10
C ARG A 279 12.68 9.85 25.61
N GLY A 280 12.30 11.09 25.26
CA GLY A 280 12.37 11.60 23.90
C GLY A 280 11.57 10.78 22.88
N ARG A 281 10.38 10.29 23.28
CA ARG A 281 9.50 9.48 22.43
C ARG A 281 8.19 10.21 22.12
N ILE A 282 7.74 10.14 20.88
CA ILE A 282 6.39 10.54 20.49
C ILE A 282 5.72 9.45 19.64
N ASP A 283 4.45 9.15 19.95
CA ASP A 283 3.66 8.26 19.10
C ASP A 283 3.30 8.99 17.80
N ARG A 284 3.46 8.32 16.66
CA ARG A 284 3.00 8.85 15.39
C ARG A 284 1.47 8.87 15.40
N LYS A 285 0.90 9.87 14.75
CA LYS A 285 -0.54 10.02 14.66
C LYS A 285 -1.01 9.73 13.25
N ASP A 286 -2.13 9.03 13.13
CA ASP A 286 -2.85 8.94 11.88
C ASP A 286 -3.61 10.25 11.60
N GLN A 287 -4.36 10.28 10.48
CA GLN A 287 -5.13 11.44 10.07
C GLN A 287 -6.28 11.84 11.01
N HIS A 288 -6.70 10.94 11.91
CA HIS A 288 -7.71 11.20 12.94
C HIS A 288 -7.07 11.75 14.24
N GLY A 289 -5.74 11.84 14.28
CA GLY A 289 -5.00 12.24 15.48
C GLY A 289 -4.83 11.11 16.50
N ASP A 290 -5.29 9.91 16.17
CA ASP A 290 -5.13 8.68 16.93
C ASP A 290 -3.74 8.08 16.69
N LYS A 291 -3.33 7.16 17.54
CA LYS A 291 -2.02 6.50 17.40
C LYS A 291 -1.98 5.71 16.08
N GLN A 292 -0.99 6.01 15.25
CA GLN A 292 -0.81 5.36 13.95
C GLN A 292 -0.61 3.84 14.13
N GLU A 293 -1.48 3.06 13.49
CA GLU A 293 -1.39 1.60 13.45
C GLU A 293 -1.05 1.14 12.03
N VAL A 294 0.17 0.64 11.85
CA VAL A 294 0.62 0.07 10.58
C VAL A 294 0.66 -1.45 10.69
N ARG A 295 0.20 -2.14 9.64
CA ARG A 295 0.33 -3.60 9.51
C ARG A 295 1.27 -3.91 8.34
N SER A 296 2.14 -4.89 8.50
CA SER A 296 3.13 -5.27 7.48
C SER A 296 3.50 -6.74 7.61
N ASN A 297 3.94 -7.32 6.49
CA ASN A 297 4.53 -8.65 6.39
C ASN A 297 6.04 -8.66 6.70
N ASN A 298 6.65 -7.48 6.86
CA ASN A 298 8.04 -7.38 7.28
C ASN A 298 8.15 -7.72 8.77
N LEU A 299 9.11 -8.56 9.15
CA LEU A 299 9.46 -8.94 10.52
C LEU A 299 10.64 -8.10 11.03
N GLY A 300 11.10 -8.37 12.27
CA GLY A 300 12.21 -7.64 12.87
C GLY A 300 11.89 -6.16 13.08
N ILE A 301 12.91 -5.30 13.06
CA ILE A 301 12.76 -3.83 13.14
C ILE A 301 12.64 -3.16 11.76
N MET A 302 12.35 -3.95 10.71
CA MET A 302 12.09 -3.44 9.36
C MET A 302 10.78 -2.65 9.32
N ARG A 303 10.80 -1.47 8.69
CA ARG A 303 9.57 -0.69 8.47
C ARG A 303 8.76 -1.24 7.31
N SER A 304 7.47 -0.92 7.30
CA SER A 304 6.52 -1.46 6.31
C SER A 304 6.87 -1.20 4.85
N TYR A 305 7.56 -0.09 4.55
CA TYR A 305 7.96 0.32 3.20
C TYR A 305 9.40 -0.09 2.82
N MET A 306 10.15 -0.69 3.75
CA MET A 306 11.52 -1.11 3.47
C MET A 306 11.50 -2.39 2.60
N PRO A 307 12.30 -2.44 1.52
CA PRO A 307 12.25 -3.56 0.60
C PRO A 307 12.83 -4.82 1.25
N LEU A 308 12.14 -5.95 1.05
CA LEU A 308 12.59 -7.31 1.36
C LEU A 308 12.22 -8.21 0.18
N SER A 309 13.05 -9.21 -0.11
CA SER A 309 12.68 -10.27 -1.04
C SER A 309 11.52 -11.09 -0.48
N SER A 310 10.66 -11.63 -1.34
CA SER A 310 9.60 -12.56 -0.91
C SER A 310 10.14 -13.88 -0.35
N SER A 311 11.39 -14.21 -0.66
CA SER A 311 12.11 -15.37 -0.12
C SER A 311 12.87 -15.08 1.17
N ASP A 312 12.87 -13.83 1.65
CA ASP A 312 13.64 -13.41 2.82
C ASP A 312 13.02 -13.94 4.11
N VAL A 313 13.85 -14.36 5.09
CA VAL A 313 13.38 -14.88 6.39
C VAL A 313 12.67 -13.83 7.24
N LEU A 314 12.86 -12.54 6.92
CA LEU A 314 12.15 -11.42 7.52
C LEU A 314 10.87 -11.05 6.76
N TYR A 315 10.51 -11.76 5.70
CA TYR A 315 9.25 -11.57 4.98
C TYR A 315 8.27 -12.71 5.26
N GLU A 316 7.13 -12.40 5.86
CA GLU A 316 6.05 -13.36 6.10
C GLU A 316 5.03 -13.30 4.96
N ALA A 317 4.99 -14.33 4.11
CA ALA A 317 4.01 -14.40 3.03
C ALA A 317 2.58 -14.34 3.60
N PRO A 318 1.68 -13.53 3.01
CA PRO A 318 0.33 -13.37 3.54
C PRO A 318 -0.45 -14.70 3.42
N SER A 319 -0.74 -15.35 4.54
CA SER A 319 -1.66 -16.50 4.58
C SER A 319 -3.06 -16.07 5.00
N MET A 320 -4.10 -16.84 4.64
CA MET A 320 -5.49 -16.56 5.05
C MET A 320 -5.68 -16.39 6.57
N ASP A 321 -4.83 -17.03 7.38
CA ASP A 321 -4.91 -17.02 8.84
C ASP A 321 -3.99 -15.98 9.53
N THR A 322 -3.00 -15.42 8.81
CA THR A 322 -1.99 -14.48 9.37
C THR A 322 -1.96 -13.11 8.71
N ALA A 323 -2.54 -12.97 7.51
CA ALA A 323 -2.57 -11.72 6.77
C ALA A 323 -3.22 -10.60 7.60
N ASN A 324 -2.54 -9.46 7.68
CA ASN A 324 -3.03 -8.24 8.33
C ASN A 324 -3.37 -8.37 9.82
N GLN A 325 -2.74 -9.23 10.63
CA GLN A 325 -3.05 -9.28 12.07
C GLN A 325 -2.05 -8.54 12.96
N TYR A 326 -0.80 -8.36 12.52
CA TYR A 326 0.26 -7.82 13.37
C TYR A 326 0.41 -6.29 13.24
N ARG A 327 0.22 -5.55 14.35
CA ARG A 327 0.56 -4.12 14.44
C ARG A 327 2.08 -3.98 14.46
N ARG A 328 2.63 -2.98 13.78
CA ARG A 328 4.08 -2.73 13.69
C ARG A 328 4.51 -1.56 14.58
N PRO A 329 5.01 -1.84 15.80
CA PRO A 329 5.64 -0.84 16.65
C PRO A 329 6.72 0.00 15.96
N ALA A 330 7.47 -0.58 15.01
CA ALA A 330 8.52 0.08 14.22
C ALA A 330 8.03 1.32 13.45
N ASP A 331 6.74 1.35 13.12
CA ASP A 331 6.08 2.40 12.35
C ASP A 331 5.12 3.25 13.22
N ALA A 332 4.91 2.90 14.49
CA ALA A 332 3.89 3.51 15.35
C ALA A 332 4.39 4.70 16.19
N SER A 333 5.71 4.92 16.27
CA SER A 333 6.32 6.00 17.03
C SER A 333 7.62 6.50 16.41
N THR A 334 8.09 7.66 16.86
CA THR A 334 9.35 8.29 16.46
C THR A 334 9.99 9.03 17.63
N TYR A 335 11.22 9.51 17.45
CA TYR A 335 11.97 10.23 18.47
C TYR A 335 11.63 11.73 18.50
N VAL A 336 11.94 12.36 19.63
CA VAL A 336 12.01 13.81 19.79
C VAL A 336 13.50 14.21 19.75
N PRO A 337 13.95 15.05 18.79
CA PRO A 337 15.38 15.32 18.56
C PRO A 337 16.16 15.88 19.76
N ASN A 338 15.48 16.58 20.67
CA ASN A 338 16.10 17.19 21.86
C ASN A 338 16.06 16.29 23.09
N GLY A 339 15.55 15.06 22.99
CA GLY A 339 15.50 14.13 24.11
C GLY A 339 16.85 13.47 24.38
N ASP A 340 17.21 13.31 25.65
CA ASP A 340 18.54 12.79 26.04
C ASP A 340 18.82 11.38 25.52
N ILE A 341 17.83 10.48 25.54
CA ILE A 341 17.98 9.11 25.02
C ILE A 341 18.17 9.08 23.49
N PRO A 342 17.32 9.75 22.69
CA PRO A 342 17.59 9.98 21.27
C PRO A 342 19.00 10.47 20.99
N GLN A 343 19.44 11.53 21.66
CA GLN A 343 20.78 12.09 21.43
C GLN A 343 21.88 11.09 21.79
N LYS A 344 21.74 10.39 22.92
CA LYS A 344 22.70 9.34 23.33
C LYS A 344 22.83 8.27 22.26
N PHE A 345 21.74 7.74 21.73
CA PHE A 345 21.81 6.66 20.74
C PHE A 345 22.24 7.15 19.36
N PHE A 346 21.79 8.33 18.90
CA PHE A 346 22.27 8.88 17.64
C PHE A 346 23.73 9.30 17.67
N SER A 347 24.29 9.61 18.85
CA SER A 347 25.72 9.88 18.99
C SER A 347 26.61 8.70 18.56
N THR A 348 26.07 7.48 18.57
CA THR A 348 26.74 6.29 18.03
C THR A 348 26.90 6.27 16.52
N GLN A 349 26.21 7.17 15.81
CA GLN A 349 26.15 7.30 14.34
C GLN A 349 25.45 6.15 13.60
N VAL A 350 25.24 5.01 14.26
CA VAL A 350 24.77 3.77 13.60
C VAL A 350 23.54 3.16 14.24
N SER A 351 23.10 3.61 15.42
CA SER A 351 21.91 3.06 16.06
C SER A 351 20.68 3.39 15.19
N PRO A 352 20.00 2.37 14.62
CA PRO A 352 18.76 2.62 13.92
C PRO A 352 17.69 2.94 14.96
N PHE A 353 16.59 3.54 14.52
CA PHE A 353 15.32 3.45 15.26
C PHE A 353 15.39 3.81 16.74
N VAL A 354 15.51 5.11 17.05
CA VAL A 354 15.45 5.50 18.46
C VAL A 354 14.00 5.76 18.85
N ASN A 355 13.47 4.92 19.72
CA ASN A 355 12.14 5.00 20.29
C ASN A 355 12.22 5.41 21.76
N SER A 356 12.97 4.67 22.59
CA SER A 356 13.24 4.87 24.03
C SER A 356 13.91 3.59 24.60
N ILE A 357 14.50 3.65 25.81
CA ILE A 357 14.88 2.43 26.56
C ILE A 357 13.65 1.52 26.77
N SER A 358 13.83 0.19 26.62
CA SER A 358 12.74 -0.80 26.62
C SER A 358 12.03 -0.92 27.97
N GLY A 359 10.75 -0.50 28.02
CA GLY A 359 9.90 -0.69 29.19
C GLY A 359 9.59 -2.16 29.48
N THR A 360 9.43 -2.98 28.43
CA THR A 360 9.16 -4.42 28.58
C THR A 360 10.32 -5.13 29.27
N MET A 361 11.56 -4.82 28.89
CA MET A 361 12.75 -5.37 29.55
C MET A 361 12.80 -4.95 31.02
N LEU A 362 12.56 -3.67 31.32
CA LEU A 362 12.51 -3.22 32.71
C LEU A 362 11.45 -4.00 33.51
N THR A 363 10.23 -4.21 32.98
CA THR A 363 9.22 -5.01 33.70
C THR A 363 9.68 -6.43 34.02
N GLN A 364 10.48 -7.07 33.16
CA GLN A 364 11.05 -8.39 33.47
C GLN A 364 12.05 -8.29 34.62
N LEU A 365 12.98 -7.33 34.57
CA LEU A 365 13.96 -7.09 35.62
C LEU A 365 13.32 -6.71 36.96
N ARG A 366 12.20 -5.98 36.95
CA ARG A 366 11.42 -5.66 38.15
C ARG A 366 10.89 -6.92 38.84
N VAL A 367 10.33 -7.86 38.08
CA VAL A 367 9.87 -9.13 38.62
C VAL A 367 11.05 -9.98 39.08
N MET A 368 12.13 -10.04 38.32
CA MET A 368 13.34 -10.78 38.70
C MET A 368 13.97 -10.24 39.99
N ALA A 369 13.99 -8.92 40.19
CA ALA A 369 14.48 -8.29 41.42
C ALA A 369 13.63 -8.69 42.64
N ASP A 370 12.30 -8.76 42.47
CA ASP A 370 11.41 -9.26 43.52
C ASP A 370 11.64 -10.74 43.81
N LEU A 371 11.81 -11.57 42.78
CA LEU A 371 12.15 -12.99 42.94
C LEU A 371 13.51 -13.20 43.59
N LEU A 372 14.50 -12.35 43.28
CA LEU A 372 15.82 -12.38 43.89
C LEU A 372 15.72 -12.09 45.40
N ASN A 373 14.96 -11.05 45.79
CA ASN A 373 14.68 -10.74 47.19
C ASN A 373 13.98 -11.88 47.95
N LYS A 374 13.22 -12.72 47.23
CA LYS A 374 12.51 -13.88 47.77
C LYS A 374 13.34 -15.18 47.72
N ASN A 375 14.57 -15.16 47.18
CA ASN A 375 15.37 -16.36 46.87
C ASN A 375 14.64 -17.35 45.93
N GLU A 376 13.83 -16.83 45.02
CA GLU A 376 13.07 -17.59 44.02
C GLU A 376 13.56 -17.32 42.58
N PHE A 377 14.62 -16.52 42.41
CA PHE A 377 15.16 -16.20 41.10
C PHE A 377 15.88 -17.40 40.48
N GLN A 378 15.29 -17.95 39.41
CA GLN A 378 15.72 -19.23 38.83
C GLN A 378 17.16 -19.25 38.29
N PHE A 379 17.67 -18.11 37.82
CA PHE A 379 18.98 -18.01 37.17
C PHE A 379 20.06 -17.45 38.10
N GLN A 380 19.77 -17.30 39.40
CA GLN A 380 20.64 -16.64 40.36
C GLN A 380 22.06 -17.24 40.40
N ASP A 381 22.20 -18.56 40.28
CA ASP A 381 23.48 -19.27 40.36
C ASP A 381 23.88 -19.93 39.03
N ASP A 382 23.27 -19.51 37.91
CA ASP A 382 23.49 -20.11 36.58
C ASP A 382 23.72 -19.01 35.52
N PRO A 383 24.94 -18.43 35.47
CA PRO A 383 25.27 -17.31 34.59
C PRO A 383 25.08 -17.65 33.10
N GLU A 384 25.33 -18.89 32.70
CA GLU A 384 25.17 -19.32 31.32
C GLU A 384 23.69 -19.36 30.92
N GLN A 385 22.81 -19.90 31.77
CA GLN A 385 21.38 -19.89 31.50
C GLN A 385 20.77 -18.47 31.62
N LEU A 386 21.33 -17.60 32.47
CA LEU A 386 20.96 -16.19 32.54
C LEU A 386 21.23 -15.48 31.21
N LYS A 387 22.44 -15.63 30.67
CA LYS A 387 22.84 -15.07 29.37
C LYS A 387 22.00 -15.65 28.24
N ALA A 388 21.82 -16.98 28.20
CA ALA A 388 21.00 -17.65 27.18
C ALA A 388 19.53 -17.15 27.22
N PHE A 389 18.96 -16.99 28.42
CA PHE A 389 17.61 -16.44 28.58
C PHE A 389 17.50 -15.04 27.98
N PHE A 390 18.43 -14.12 28.31
CA PHE A 390 18.36 -12.75 27.81
C PHE A 390 18.68 -12.63 26.32
N LYS A 391 19.62 -13.42 25.78
CA LYS A 391 19.84 -13.52 24.32
C LYS A 391 18.53 -13.90 23.61
N CYS A 392 17.90 -15.01 24.01
CA CYS A 392 16.65 -15.44 23.39
C CYS A 392 15.48 -14.49 23.63
N PHE A 393 15.36 -13.90 24.82
CA PHE A 393 14.31 -12.94 25.15
C PHE A 393 14.40 -11.69 24.26
N ILE A 394 15.57 -11.07 24.16
CA ILE A 394 15.79 -9.86 23.35
C ILE A 394 15.58 -10.20 21.87
N SER A 395 16.22 -11.28 21.39
CA SER A 395 16.11 -11.70 19.99
C SER A 395 14.68 -12.02 19.59
N TYR A 396 13.92 -12.70 20.45
CA TYR A 396 12.51 -12.97 20.20
C TYR A 396 11.69 -11.68 20.11
N MET A 397 11.90 -10.74 21.02
CA MET A 397 11.18 -9.47 21.00
C MET A 397 11.51 -8.66 19.75
N ILE A 398 12.77 -8.60 19.33
CA ILE A 398 13.17 -7.85 18.14
C ILE A 398 12.63 -8.52 16.87
N TYR A 399 12.88 -9.83 16.69
CA TYR A 399 12.44 -10.59 15.53
C TYR A 399 10.91 -10.59 15.37
N ASN A 400 10.17 -10.86 16.44
CA ASN A 400 8.71 -10.96 16.38
C ASN A 400 8.02 -9.60 16.42
N SER A 401 8.51 -8.65 17.26
CA SER A 401 7.78 -7.40 17.52
C SER A 401 8.36 -6.12 16.94
N GLY A 402 9.67 -6.04 16.77
CA GLY A 402 10.31 -4.89 16.11
C GLY A 402 10.17 -3.55 16.80
N GLY A 403 9.81 -3.51 18.10
CA GLY A 403 9.49 -2.25 18.79
C GLY A 403 10.66 -1.48 19.37
N HIS A 404 11.84 -2.10 19.44
CA HIS A 404 13.07 -1.48 19.95
C HIS A 404 14.30 -2.09 19.25
N SER A 405 15.42 -1.35 19.18
CA SER A 405 16.72 -1.85 18.72
C SER A 405 17.43 -2.70 19.80
N LEU A 406 18.50 -3.39 19.40
CA LEU A 406 19.36 -4.14 20.34
C LEU A 406 19.94 -3.25 21.44
N GLN A 407 20.33 -2.03 21.08
CA GLN A 407 20.88 -1.06 22.02
C GLN A 407 19.83 -0.60 23.04
N GLU A 408 18.58 -0.39 22.62
CA GLU A 408 17.48 0.01 23.50
C GLU A 408 17.08 -1.07 24.51
N PHE A 409 17.18 -2.34 24.12
CA PHE A 409 16.93 -3.48 25.01
C PHE A 409 18.05 -3.67 26.03
N THR A 410 19.31 -3.56 25.59
CA THR A 410 20.48 -3.82 26.43
C THR A 410 20.82 -2.65 27.35
N ALA A 411 20.53 -1.40 26.96
CA ALA A 411 20.76 -0.21 27.79
C ALA A 411 20.01 -0.21 29.13
N VAL A 412 19.01 -1.08 29.30
CA VAL A 412 18.32 -1.26 30.60
C VAL A 412 19.27 -1.88 31.64
N PHE A 413 20.19 -2.75 31.22
CA PHE A 413 21.16 -3.36 32.12
C PHE A 413 22.12 -2.30 32.68
N ASP A 414 22.47 -1.28 31.91
CA ASP A 414 23.40 -0.23 32.31
C ASP A 414 22.81 0.77 33.31
N LEU A 415 21.51 0.68 33.64
CA LEU A 415 20.89 1.59 34.59
C LEU A 415 21.50 1.39 35.99
N PRO A 416 21.95 2.46 36.67
CA PRO A 416 22.61 2.33 37.98
C PRO A 416 21.79 1.58 39.02
N GLN A 417 20.47 1.79 39.01
CA GLN A 417 19.53 1.10 39.91
C GLN A 417 19.47 -0.40 39.62
N VAL A 418 19.52 -0.80 38.34
CA VAL A 418 19.52 -2.20 37.91
C VAL A 418 20.83 -2.86 38.33
N GLN A 419 21.98 -2.25 38.00
CA GLN A 419 23.30 -2.75 38.42
C GLN A 419 23.39 -2.91 39.94
N ALA A 420 22.87 -1.94 40.72
CA ALA A 420 22.91 -2.01 42.17
C ALA A 420 22.16 -3.21 42.77
N ILE A 421 21.03 -3.64 42.17
CA ILE A 421 20.24 -4.78 42.64
C ILE A 421 20.90 -6.11 42.25
N PHE A 422 21.43 -6.20 41.04
CA PHE A 422 21.93 -7.46 40.49
C PHE A 422 23.45 -7.63 40.61
N LYS A 423 24.16 -6.72 41.29
CA LYS A 423 25.62 -6.75 41.49
C LYS A 423 26.17 -8.09 42.00
N ASP A 424 25.38 -8.81 42.81
CA ASP A 424 25.79 -10.07 43.45
C ASP A 424 25.31 -11.29 42.65
N VAL A 425 24.68 -11.11 41.48
CA VAL A 425 24.24 -12.18 40.58
C VAL A 425 25.37 -12.47 39.57
N PRO A 426 26.01 -13.64 39.62
CA PRO A 426 27.06 -14.03 38.67
C PRO A 426 26.62 -13.88 37.21
N GLY A 427 27.50 -13.32 36.38
CA GLY A 427 27.27 -13.14 34.94
C GLY A 427 26.30 -12.00 34.58
N PHE A 428 25.74 -11.26 35.56
CA PHE A 428 24.87 -10.12 35.26
C PHE A 428 25.64 -8.94 34.67
N GLU A 429 26.87 -8.69 35.13
CA GLU A 429 27.77 -7.63 34.61
C GLU A 429 28.14 -7.85 33.13
N ASP A 430 28.06 -9.09 32.65
CA ASP A 430 28.32 -9.45 31.25
C ASP A 430 27.09 -9.23 30.34
N LEU A 431 25.93 -8.87 30.89
CA LEU A 431 24.71 -8.59 30.12
C LEU A 431 24.78 -7.23 29.44
N ASN A 432 25.59 -7.13 28.38
CA ASN A 432 25.72 -5.93 27.56
C ASN A 432 25.66 -6.27 26.06
N LEU A 433 25.46 -5.24 25.23
CA LEU A 433 25.31 -5.38 23.77
C LEU A 433 26.48 -6.13 23.13
N LYS A 434 27.69 -5.77 23.50
CA LYS A 434 28.92 -6.31 22.92
C LYS A 434 29.06 -7.81 23.24
N ASN A 435 28.95 -8.17 24.50
CA ASN A 435 29.13 -9.55 24.94
C ASN A 435 28.03 -10.45 24.37
N LEU A 436 26.76 -10.02 24.49
CA LEU A 436 25.62 -10.87 24.13
C LEU A 436 25.43 -11.05 22.61
N PHE A 437 25.72 -10.02 21.81
CA PHE A 437 25.37 -10.01 20.38
C PHE A 437 26.56 -9.91 19.44
N GLN A 438 27.78 -9.77 19.96
CA GLN A 438 29.01 -9.76 19.15
C GLN A 438 30.02 -10.80 19.65
N GLU A 439 30.58 -10.68 20.86
CA GLU A 439 31.69 -11.53 21.30
C GLU A 439 31.27 -13.00 21.51
N GLU A 440 30.24 -13.25 22.31
CA GLU A 440 29.73 -14.60 22.54
C GLU A 440 28.76 -15.08 21.45
N ASN A 441 28.58 -14.31 20.38
CA ASN A 441 27.62 -14.56 19.31
C ASN A 441 28.26 -14.37 17.93
N ASP A 442 29.58 -14.55 17.86
CA ASP A 442 30.37 -14.11 16.72
C ASP A 442 29.98 -14.79 15.41
N ILE A 443 29.58 -16.06 15.46
CA ILE A 443 29.15 -16.82 14.29
C ILE A 443 27.90 -16.17 13.66
N ASN A 444 26.86 -15.95 14.47
CA ASN A 444 25.62 -15.32 14.00
C ASN A 444 25.85 -13.85 13.60
N PHE A 445 26.73 -13.15 14.32
CA PHE A 445 27.16 -11.81 13.98
C PHE A 445 27.79 -11.74 12.58
N MET A 446 28.71 -12.66 12.29
CA MET A 446 29.41 -12.73 11.01
C MET A 446 28.50 -13.19 9.87
N ASN A 447 27.51 -14.03 10.14
CA ASN A 447 26.46 -14.41 9.18
C ASN A 447 25.57 -13.23 8.83
N ALA A 448 25.02 -12.54 9.84
CA ALA A 448 24.21 -11.34 9.65
C ALA A 448 25.00 -10.23 8.90
N MET A 449 26.31 -10.13 9.16
CA MET A 449 27.19 -9.23 8.41
C MET A 449 27.32 -9.62 6.92
N ASN A 450 27.30 -10.91 6.56
CA ASN A 450 27.30 -11.32 5.16
C ASN A 450 25.99 -10.97 4.47
N GLU A 451 24.86 -11.33 5.08
CA GLU A 451 23.54 -11.05 4.51
C GLU A 451 23.31 -9.55 4.32
N VAL A 452 23.74 -8.72 5.29
CA VAL A 452 23.60 -7.26 5.14
C VAL A 452 24.52 -6.67 4.07
N ILE A 453 25.68 -7.29 3.77
CA ILE A 453 26.56 -6.86 2.68
C ILE A 453 25.86 -7.06 1.32
N GLU A 454 25.19 -8.19 1.15
CA GLU A 454 24.39 -8.49 -0.05
C GLU A 454 23.20 -7.53 -0.14
N TYR A 455 22.41 -7.42 0.93
CA TYR A 455 21.28 -6.49 1.01
C TYR A 455 21.67 -5.03 0.72
N ASN A 456 22.79 -4.54 1.28
CA ASN A 456 23.28 -3.19 1.02
C ASN A 456 23.66 -3.00 -0.46
N SER A 457 24.22 -4.02 -1.10
CA SER A 457 24.58 -3.96 -2.52
C SER A 457 23.32 -3.75 -3.38
N GLU A 458 22.23 -4.46 -3.09
CA GLU A 458 20.94 -4.28 -3.77
C GLU A 458 20.31 -2.89 -3.50
N ILE A 459 20.38 -2.41 -2.25
CA ILE A 459 19.90 -1.06 -1.89
C ILE A 459 20.66 0.03 -2.65
N LEU A 460 21.99 -0.10 -2.77
CA LEU A 460 22.81 0.85 -3.50
C LEU A 460 22.54 0.81 -5.01
N GLN A 461 22.34 -0.37 -5.60
CA GLN A 461 21.91 -0.51 -6.99
C GLN A 461 20.55 0.16 -7.23
N LYS A 462 19.59 -0.05 -6.33
CA LYS A 462 18.28 0.61 -6.38
C LYS A 462 18.40 2.14 -6.29
N LYS A 463 19.29 2.66 -5.44
CA LYS A 463 19.57 4.11 -5.35
C LYS A 463 20.24 4.64 -6.63
N ALA A 464 21.19 3.91 -7.20
CA ALA A 464 21.86 4.28 -8.45
C ALA A 464 20.86 4.32 -9.62
N LEU A 465 20.00 3.31 -9.75
CA LEU A 465 18.93 3.28 -10.74
C LEU A 465 17.94 4.42 -10.52
N HIS A 466 17.51 4.69 -9.28
CA HIS A 466 16.62 5.81 -8.99
C HIS A 466 17.25 7.15 -9.37
N ARG A 467 18.56 7.31 -9.15
CA ARG A 467 19.30 8.50 -9.57
C ARG A 467 19.38 8.63 -11.09
N GLU A 468 19.71 7.54 -11.79
CA GLU A 468 19.70 7.51 -13.26
C GLU A 468 18.33 7.95 -13.81
N LEU A 469 17.25 7.52 -13.15
CA LEU A 469 15.87 7.91 -13.47
C LEU A 469 15.50 9.35 -13.05
N THR A 470 16.29 10.03 -12.21
CA THR A 470 15.99 11.36 -11.65
C THR A 470 17.02 12.44 -12.00
N GLU A 471 18.04 12.15 -12.81
CA GLU A 471 19.07 13.14 -13.17
C GLU A 471 18.52 14.30 -14.02
N PRO A 472 19.03 15.54 -13.83
CA PRO A 472 18.36 16.79 -14.23
C PRO A 472 18.46 17.13 -15.72
N THR A 473 18.89 16.21 -16.57
CA THR A 473 18.66 16.34 -18.02
C THR A 473 17.17 16.35 -18.36
N LEU A 474 16.29 16.00 -17.42
CA LEU A 474 14.82 16.10 -17.58
C LEU A 474 14.20 17.40 -17.01
N ASP A 475 14.87 18.12 -16.10
CA ASP A 475 14.24 19.22 -15.33
C ASP A 475 14.51 20.63 -15.89
N ARG A 476 15.46 20.78 -16.83
CA ARG A 476 15.80 22.10 -17.41
C ARG A 476 14.86 22.55 -18.54
N GLU A 477 13.94 21.69 -19.00
CA GLU A 477 12.92 22.05 -20.02
C GLU A 477 11.61 22.61 -19.41
N LEU A 478 11.44 22.58 -18.07
CA LEU A 478 10.13 22.85 -17.43
C LEU A 478 10.03 24.17 -16.65
N SER A 479 10.95 25.12 -16.84
CA SER A 479 10.84 26.45 -16.25
C SER A 479 10.96 27.56 -17.29
N GLU A 480 9.85 27.91 -17.94
CA GLU A 480 9.45 29.27 -18.36
C GLU A 480 8.30 29.22 -19.40
N GLY A 481 7.08 29.60 -18.97
CA GLY A 481 5.98 30.08 -19.85
C GLY A 481 5.26 29.05 -20.73
N GLU A 482 3.96 28.81 -20.46
CA GLU A 482 3.09 27.79 -21.11
C GLU A 482 3.66 26.35 -21.03
N ASP A 483 2.90 25.41 -20.46
CA ASP A 483 3.34 24.01 -20.33
C ASP A 483 3.70 23.43 -21.72
N GLU A 484 4.92 22.91 -21.82
CA GLU A 484 5.52 22.31 -23.01
C GLU A 484 4.63 21.19 -23.60
N LEU A 485 3.80 20.52 -22.80
CA LEU A 485 2.78 19.57 -23.28
C LEU A 485 1.68 20.24 -24.12
N THR A 486 1.28 21.45 -23.76
CA THR A 486 0.26 22.24 -24.45
C THR A 486 0.83 22.93 -25.69
N GLU A 487 2.10 23.37 -25.65
CA GLU A 487 2.82 23.85 -26.83
C GLU A 487 3.21 22.70 -27.79
N ARG A 488 3.68 21.54 -27.29
CA ARG A 488 3.98 20.34 -28.12
C ARG A 488 2.71 19.82 -28.80
N ALA A 489 1.56 19.89 -28.13
CA ALA A 489 0.26 19.60 -28.74
C ALA A 489 -0.05 20.54 -29.91
N ARG A 490 0.21 21.85 -29.78
CA ARG A 490 0.03 22.84 -30.86
C ARG A 490 1.09 22.73 -31.97
N GLY A 491 2.33 22.42 -31.63
CA GLY A 491 3.47 22.36 -32.55
C GLY A 491 3.52 21.11 -33.42
N ARG A 492 3.03 19.96 -32.93
CA ARG A 492 3.00 18.69 -33.69
C ARG A 492 1.84 18.58 -34.68
N LEU A 493 0.86 19.50 -34.64
CA LEU A 493 -0.26 19.59 -35.58
C LEU A 493 0.11 20.17 -36.96
N ARG A 494 1.39 20.41 -37.24
CA ARG A 494 1.89 20.81 -38.56
C ARG A 494 2.95 19.84 -39.08
N SER A 495 2.58 18.59 -39.37
CA SER A 495 3.29 17.75 -40.36
C SER A 495 2.38 16.65 -40.91
N PRO A 496 2.56 16.26 -42.19
CA PRO A 496 1.48 15.79 -43.04
C PRO A 496 1.10 14.31 -42.83
N ASN A 497 -0.15 14.03 -43.16
CA ASN A 497 -0.79 12.71 -43.27
C ASN A 497 0.15 11.59 -43.76
N VAL A 498 0.42 10.63 -42.88
CA VAL A 498 0.94 9.31 -43.23
C VAL A 498 -0.26 8.45 -43.64
N ARG A 499 -0.23 7.87 -44.84
CA ARG A 499 -1.35 7.12 -45.42
C ARG A 499 -1.48 5.74 -44.77
N LEU A 500 -2.71 5.26 -44.59
CA LEU A 500 -3.05 3.91 -44.09
C LEU A 500 -2.33 2.78 -44.85
N ASP A 501 -1.98 3.00 -46.12
CA ASP A 501 -1.28 2.04 -46.97
C ASP A 501 0.15 1.72 -46.48
N GLU A 502 0.85 2.68 -45.85
CA GLU A 502 2.22 2.50 -45.34
C GLU A 502 2.26 1.60 -44.09
N ILE A 503 1.21 1.62 -43.26
CA ILE A 503 1.12 0.83 -42.01
C ILE A 503 1.09 -0.68 -42.32
N SER A 504 0.34 -1.10 -43.33
CA SER A 504 0.27 -2.52 -43.73
C SER A 504 1.59 -3.09 -44.26
N SER A 505 2.44 -2.23 -44.83
CA SER A 505 3.75 -2.63 -45.37
C SER A 505 4.82 -2.80 -44.28
N LEU A 506 4.74 -1.96 -43.23
CA LEU A 506 5.59 -2.05 -42.04
C LEU A 506 5.27 -3.28 -41.21
N GLU A 507 4.00 -3.60 -40.98
CA GLU A 507 3.60 -4.81 -40.24
C GLU A 507 4.02 -6.11 -40.95
N ARG A 508 3.97 -6.15 -42.29
CA ARG A 508 4.49 -7.30 -43.04
C ARG A 508 6.00 -7.45 -42.87
N ARG A 509 6.75 -6.34 -42.94
CA ARG A 509 8.20 -6.34 -42.71
C ARG A 509 8.56 -6.80 -41.30
N ASP A 510 7.84 -6.32 -40.29
CA ASP A 510 8.10 -6.67 -38.89
C ASP A 510 7.82 -8.14 -38.61
N ARG A 511 6.78 -8.73 -39.22
CA ARG A 511 6.54 -10.18 -39.17
C ARG A 511 7.65 -10.99 -39.82
N GLU A 512 8.16 -10.56 -40.97
CA GLU A 512 9.30 -11.24 -41.63
C GLU A 512 10.56 -11.18 -40.75
N ILE A 513 10.77 -10.06 -40.04
CA ILE A 513 11.86 -9.91 -39.08
C ILE A 513 11.65 -10.83 -37.87
N ASP A 514 10.44 -10.90 -37.30
CA ASP A 514 10.13 -11.79 -36.17
C ASP A 514 10.36 -13.26 -36.53
N GLU A 515 9.81 -13.72 -37.65
CA GLU A 515 9.98 -15.11 -38.11
C GLU A 515 11.46 -15.44 -38.32
N ALA A 516 12.23 -14.52 -38.94
CA ALA A 516 13.66 -14.72 -39.10
C ALA A 516 14.41 -14.68 -37.77
N TYR A 517 14.05 -13.81 -36.83
CA TYR A 517 14.70 -13.74 -35.53
C TYR A 517 14.44 -14.98 -34.68
N ILE A 518 13.21 -15.52 -34.71
CA ILE A 518 12.88 -16.80 -34.07
C ILE A 518 13.74 -17.92 -34.68
N HIS A 519 13.83 -18.00 -36.01
CA HIS A 519 14.69 -18.96 -36.71
C HIS A 519 16.20 -18.70 -36.53
N TYR A 520 16.62 -17.51 -36.11
CA TYR A 520 18.01 -17.20 -35.83
C TYR A 520 18.41 -17.59 -34.39
N SER A 521 17.55 -17.27 -33.43
CA SER A 521 17.78 -17.42 -32.00
C SER A 521 17.41 -18.80 -31.44
N SER A 522 16.53 -19.55 -32.11
CA SER A 522 16.08 -20.86 -31.62
C SER A 522 17.21 -21.89 -31.59
N PRO A 523 17.47 -22.55 -30.45
CA PRO A 523 18.48 -23.59 -30.33
C PRO A 523 18.15 -24.79 -31.22
N ILE A 524 19.16 -25.61 -31.52
CA ILE A 524 18.95 -26.85 -32.30
C ILE A 524 18.00 -27.78 -31.56
N ASN A 525 16.94 -28.23 -32.24
CA ASN A 525 16.11 -29.30 -31.74
C ASN A 525 16.46 -30.62 -32.45
N LYS A 526 17.28 -31.43 -31.78
CA LYS A 526 17.81 -32.71 -32.30
C LYS A 526 16.74 -33.76 -32.60
N GLU A 527 15.49 -33.55 -32.21
CA GLU A 527 14.37 -34.44 -32.52
C GLU A 527 13.72 -34.14 -33.88
N ILE A 528 13.92 -32.93 -34.44
CA ILE A 528 13.21 -32.44 -35.63
C ILE A 528 14.12 -31.87 -36.73
N GLU A 529 15.39 -31.57 -36.44
CA GLU A 529 16.37 -31.11 -37.44
C GLU A 529 17.78 -31.67 -37.18
N THR A 530 18.52 -31.89 -38.27
CA THR A 530 19.95 -32.24 -38.24
C THR A 530 20.83 -31.00 -38.05
N GLU A 531 22.12 -31.19 -37.74
CA GLU A 531 23.07 -30.09 -37.56
C GLU A 531 23.33 -29.30 -38.85
N GLU A 532 23.26 -29.96 -40.03
CA GLU A 532 23.33 -29.28 -41.32
C GLU A 532 22.07 -28.44 -41.60
N GLU A 533 20.88 -28.97 -41.29
CA GLU A 533 19.60 -28.26 -41.44
C GLU A 533 19.52 -27.06 -40.48
N TYR A 534 19.98 -27.21 -39.24
CA TYR A 534 20.11 -26.13 -38.26
C TYR A 534 21.01 -25.00 -38.79
N ASN A 535 22.21 -25.34 -39.24
CA ASN A 535 23.17 -24.35 -39.75
C ASN A 535 22.62 -23.63 -40.99
N LEU A 536 21.92 -24.34 -41.88
CA LEU A 536 21.26 -23.74 -43.04
C LEU A 536 20.11 -22.81 -42.64
N ARG A 537 19.27 -23.22 -41.68
CA ARG A 537 18.18 -22.40 -41.11
C ARG A 537 18.73 -21.10 -40.53
N VAL A 538 19.72 -21.19 -39.63
CA VAL A 538 20.32 -20.02 -38.96
C VAL A 538 21.00 -19.11 -39.97
N THR A 539 21.74 -19.65 -40.95
CA THR A 539 22.40 -18.83 -41.99
C THR A 539 21.40 -18.09 -42.87
N LYS A 540 20.30 -18.77 -43.26
CA LYS A 540 19.23 -18.14 -44.06
C LYS A 540 18.52 -17.04 -43.27
N ALA A 541 18.27 -17.28 -42.00
CA ALA A 541 17.66 -16.31 -41.09
C ALA A 541 18.58 -15.09 -40.86
N GLU A 542 19.86 -15.31 -40.57
CA GLU A 542 20.87 -14.25 -40.41
C GLU A 542 20.95 -13.37 -41.66
N GLY A 543 20.98 -13.98 -42.85
CA GLY A 543 21.00 -13.25 -44.12
C GLY A 543 19.77 -12.36 -44.33
N LEU A 544 18.57 -12.84 -43.93
CA LEU A 544 17.36 -12.03 -43.99
C LEU A 544 17.41 -10.87 -42.98
N LEU A 545 17.85 -11.12 -41.74
CA LEU A 545 17.95 -10.07 -40.72
C LEU A 545 18.96 -9.00 -41.11
N VAL A 546 20.11 -9.39 -41.67
CA VAL A 546 21.10 -8.47 -42.23
C VAL A 546 20.50 -7.57 -43.29
N ASP A 547 19.75 -8.13 -44.24
CA ASP A 547 19.10 -7.36 -45.31
C ASP A 547 18.04 -6.43 -44.74
N LYS A 548 17.15 -6.94 -43.88
CA LYS A 548 16.04 -6.18 -43.30
C LYS A 548 16.50 -5.07 -42.36
N PHE A 549 17.59 -5.26 -41.62
CA PHE A 549 18.20 -4.24 -40.77
C PHE A 549 19.27 -3.41 -41.48
N ASN A 550 19.58 -3.70 -42.75
CA ASN A 550 20.60 -3.01 -43.54
C ASN A 550 21.97 -2.97 -42.83
N ILE A 551 22.37 -4.10 -42.23
CA ILE A 551 23.60 -4.23 -41.44
C ILE A 551 24.80 -4.22 -42.40
N LYS A 552 25.75 -3.31 -42.16
CA LYS A 552 26.99 -3.19 -42.92
C LYS A 552 28.18 -3.71 -42.13
N TRP A 553 29.13 -4.33 -42.81
CA TRP A 553 30.41 -4.76 -42.23
C TRP A 553 31.55 -4.60 -43.24
N ASP A 554 32.79 -4.57 -42.74
CA ASP A 554 33.99 -4.52 -43.56
C ASP A 554 34.32 -5.91 -44.12
N HIS A 555 34.49 -6.00 -45.43
CA HIS A 555 34.86 -7.24 -46.12
C HIS A 555 36.31 -7.67 -45.87
N ASN A 556 37.13 -6.82 -45.25
CA ASN A 556 38.53 -7.12 -44.93
C ASN A 556 38.75 -7.67 -43.50
N SER A 557 37.69 -7.74 -42.67
CA SER A 557 37.76 -8.26 -41.29
C SER A 557 37.75 -9.80 -41.26
N ASP A 558 38.26 -10.38 -40.16
CA ASP A 558 38.21 -11.83 -39.93
C ASP A 558 36.76 -12.34 -39.81
N GLN A 559 36.50 -13.57 -40.27
CA GLN A 559 35.15 -14.15 -40.25
C GLN A 559 34.53 -14.21 -38.85
N LYS A 560 35.35 -14.43 -37.82
CA LYS A 560 34.88 -14.48 -36.43
C LYS A 560 34.44 -13.10 -35.94
N GLU A 561 35.14 -12.05 -36.37
CA GLU A 561 34.85 -10.66 -36.05
C GLU A 561 33.59 -10.17 -36.77
N ILE A 562 33.43 -10.54 -38.05
CA ILE A 562 32.22 -10.27 -38.83
C ILE A 562 30.99 -10.89 -38.16
N LYS A 563 31.06 -12.17 -37.77
CA LYS A 563 29.94 -12.86 -37.10
C LYS A 563 29.56 -12.20 -35.78
N ARG A 564 30.56 -11.80 -34.97
CA ARG A 564 30.31 -11.11 -33.70
C ARG A 564 29.65 -9.74 -33.92
N HIS A 565 30.14 -8.97 -34.90
CA HIS A 565 29.57 -7.67 -35.26
C HIS A 565 28.13 -7.80 -35.75
N VAL A 566 27.85 -8.74 -36.65
CA VAL A 566 26.49 -9.01 -37.16
C VAL A 566 25.56 -9.40 -36.02
N PHE A 567 25.95 -10.31 -35.14
CA PHE A 567 25.16 -10.68 -33.97
C PHE A 567 24.82 -9.46 -33.09
N THR A 568 25.82 -8.66 -32.71
CA THR A 568 25.60 -7.47 -31.88
C THR A 568 24.65 -6.47 -32.54
N GLN A 569 24.78 -6.24 -33.86
CA GLN A 569 23.90 -5.34 -34.59
C GLN A 569 22.47 -5.89 -34.71
N ILE A 570 22.28 -7.20 -34.90
CA ILE A 570 20.96 -7.83 -34.90
C ILE A 570 20.28 -7.63 -33.54
N MET A 571 20.98 -7.91 -32.44
CA MET A 571 20.42 -7.75 -31.09
C MET A 571 20.07 -6.29 -30.78
N SER A 572 20.93 -5.34 -31.15
CA SER A 572 20.68 -3.91 -30.95
C SER A 572 19.44 -3.43 -31.73
N ASN A 573 19.33 -3.79 -33.01
CA ASN A 573 18.18 -3.39 -33.84
C ASN A 573 16.87 -4.03 -33.37
N MET A 574 16.91 -5.26 -32.84
CA MET A 574 15.75 -5.90 -32.21
C MET A 574 15.31 -5.14 -30.95
N SER A 575 16.24 -4.73 -30.09
CA SER A 575 15.94 -3.91 -28.90
C SER A 575 15.33 -2.56 -29.28
N GLU A 576 15.92 -1.84 -30.25
CA GLU A 576 15.36 -0.55 -30.71
C GLU A 576 13.95 -0.69 -31.28
N ARG A 577 13.66 -1.80 -31.97
CA ARG A 577 12.33 -2.12 -32.48
C ARG A 577 11.35 -2.37 -31.34
N GLN A 578 11.73 -3.11 -30.30
CA GLN A 578 10.91 -3.35 -29.11
C GLN A 578 10.59 -2.04 -28.36
N ASP A 579 11.58 -1.15 -28.21
CA ASP A 579 11.37 0.19 -27.65
C ASP A 579 10.39 1.02 -28.48
N LYS A 580 10.49 0.91 -29.81
CA LYS A 580 9.53 1.55 -30.71
C LYS A 580 8.12 0.99 -30.52
N LEU A 581 7.97 -0.33 -30.35
CA LEU A 581 6.68 -0.96 -30.09
C LEU A 581 6.07 -0.48 -28.77
N ILE A 582 6.86 -0.38 -27.70
CA ILE A 582 6.44 0.21 -26.42
C ILE A 582 5.94 1.63 -26.65
N ARG A 583 6.73 2.47 -27.35
CA ARG A 583 6.32 3.84 -27.67
C ARG A 583 5.04 3.91 -28.50
N GLU A 584 4.82 2.98 -29.42
CA GLU A 584 3.58 2.92 -30.20
C GLU A 584 2.36 2.56 -29.34
N PHE A 585 2.50 1.73 -28.31
CA PHE A 585 1.38 1.45 -27.40
C PHE A 585 1.05 2.62 -26.47
N TYR A 586 2.05 3.32 -25.95
CA TYR A 586 1.84 4.39 -24.98
C TYR A 586 1.68 5.78 -25.59
N HIS A 587 2.28 6.04 -26.77
CA HIS A 587 2.29 7.34 -27.45
C HIS A 587 1.90 7.27 -28.94
N GLY A 588 1.51 6.10 -29.44
CA GLY A 588 1.11 5.94 -30.83
C GLY A 588 -0.23 6.60 -31.16
N LYS A 589 -0.46 6.77 -32.45
CA LYS A 589 -1.71 7.31 -33.02
C LYS A 589 -2.90 6.40 -32.72
N GLY A 590 -4.11 6.98 -32.86
CA GLY A 590 -5.36 6.27 -32.61
C GLY A 590 -5.82 6.31 -31.16
N THR A 591 -7.02 5.79 -30.91
CA THR A 591 -7.65 5.77 -29.59
C THR A 591 -7.05 4.67 -28.71
N LEU A 592 -7.26 4.76 -27.40
CA LEU A 592 -6.80 3.75 -26.45
C LEU A 592 -7.30 2.34 -26.80
N ALA A 593 -8.57 2.28 -27.24
CA ALA A 593 -9.25 1.11 -27.75
C ALA A 593 -8.55 0.51 -28.99
N GLN A 594 -8.15 1.33 -29.97
CA GLN A 594 -7.43 0.87 -31.15
C GLN A 594 -6.04 0.32 -30.81
N ARG A 595 -5.34 0.94 -29.86
CA ARG A 595 -4.04 0.41 -29.39
C ARG A 595 -4.20 -0.88 -28.61
N LEU A 596 -5.30 -1.06 -27.87
CA LEU A 596 -5.65 -2.32 -27.23
C LEU A 596 -5.90 -3.44 -28.27
N ASP A 597 -6.60 -3.14 -29.37
CA ASP A 597 -6.76 -4.11 -30.48
C ASP A 597 -5.41 -4.51 -31.07
N LYS A 598 -4.52 -3.53 -31.32
CA LYS A 598 -3.17 -3.81 -31.83
C LYS A 598 -2.37 -4.70 -30.88
N ALA A 599 -2.43 -4.45 -29.57
CA ALA A 599 -1.78 -5.28 -28.57
C ALA A 599 -2.35 -6.72 -28.58
N TRP A 600 -3.67 -6.87 -28.72
CA TRP A 600 -4.30 -8.18 -28.83
C TRP A 600 -3.86 -8.95 -30.08
N GLU A 601 -3.77 -8.28 -31.23
CA GLU A 601 -3.29 -8.91 -32.47
C GLU A 601 -1.85 -9.41 -32.34
N ILE A 602 -0.96 -8.64 -31.67
CA ILE A 602 0.42 -9.06 -31.42
C ILE A 602 0.48 -10.21 -30.42
N TYR A 603 -0.31 -10.14 -29.34
CA TYR A 603 -0.30 -11.14 -28.27
C TYR A 603 -0.68 -12.55 -28.73
N LYS A 604 -1.70 -12.64 -29.61
CA LYS A 604 -2.25 -13.91 -30.09
C LYS A 604 -1.52 -14.50 -31.30
N ASP A 605 -0.63 -13.74 -31.93
CA ASP A 605 0.12 -14.16 -33.12
C ASP A 605 1.38 -14.93 -32.70
N ASP A 606 1.38 -16.24 -32.94
CA ASP A 606 2.47 -17.16 -32.59
C ASP A 606 3.73 -16.98 -33.47
N LYS A 607 3.64 -16.15 -34.52
CA LYS A 607 4.78 -15.75 -35.36
C LYS A 607 5.51 -14.52 -34.83
N ARG A 608 5.00 -13.89 -33.77
CA ARG A 608 5.69 -12.78 -33.08
C ARG A 608 6.69 -13.32 -32.08
N THR A 609 7.76 -12.57 -31.83
CA THR A 609 8.73 -12.88 -30.76
C THR A 609 8.06 -12.90 -29.39
N ASP A 610 8.60 -13.70 -28.47
CA ASP A 610 8.08 -13.79 -27.11
C ASP A 610 8.16 -12.44 -26.39
N GLU A 611 9.22 -11.65 -26.63
CA GLU A 611 9.36 -10.30 -26.09
C GLU A 611 8.25 -9.35 -26.57
N ASP A 612 7.94 -9.32 -27.87
CA ASP A 612 6.85 -8.50 -28.43
C ASP A 612 5.50 -8.89 -27.82
N ARG A 613 5.28 -10.20 -27.66
CA ARG A 613 4.06 -10.74 -27.04
C ARG A 613 3.96 -10.37 -25.56
N ILE A 614 5.07 -10.38 -24.81
CA ILE A 614 5.13 -9.94 -23.41
C ILE A 614 4.89 -8.43 -23.30
N ILE A 615 5.46 -7.61 -24.20
CA ILE A 615 5.20 -6.16 -24.23
C ILE A 615 3.71 -5.90 -24.44
N ALA A 616 3.09 -6.57 -25.40
CA ALA A 616 1.67 -6.46 -25.68
C ALA A 616 0.82 -6.96 -24.48
N GLN A 617 1.18 -8.10 -23.88
CA GLN A 617 0.52 -8.64 -22.68
C GLN A 617 0.53 -7.64 -21.52
N ASN A 618 1.69 -7.03 -21.24
CA ASN A 618 1.85 -6.05 -20.16
C ASN A 618 1.03 -4.79 -20.41
N TYR A 619 0.94 -4.34 -21.66
CA TYR A 619 0.05 -3.24 -22.04
C TYR A 619 -1.42 -3.60 -21.81
N MET A 620 -1.85 -4.80 -22.24
CA MET A 620 -3.22 -5.26 -22.04
C MET A 620 -3.60 -5.39 -20.56
N ILE A 621 -2.73 -5.97 -19.73
CA ILE A 621 -2.92 -6.05 -18.25
C ILE A 621 -3.15 -4.66 -17.67
N PHE A 622 -2.36 -3.67 -18.11
CA PHE A 622 -2.46 -2.30 -17.63
C PHE A 622 -3.77 -1.62 -18.05
N ILE A 623 -4.16 -1.70 -19.33
CA ILE A 623 -5.37 -1.04 -19.84
C ILE A 623 -6.66 -1.68 -19.30
N LEU A 624 -6.69 -3.01 -19.21
CA LEU A 624 -7.84 -3.77 -18.73
C LEU A 624 -7.90 -3.85 -17.20
N ASP A 625 -6.93 -3.28 -16.48
CA ASP A 625 -6.82 -3.29 -15.02
C ASP A 625 -7.01 -4.70 -14.43
N ILE A 626 -6.27 -5.66 -14.99
CA ILE A 626 -6.35 -7.06 -14.55
C ILE A 626 -5.62 -7.20 -13.22
N ASN A 627 -6.35 -7.64 -12.19
CA ASN A 627 -5.78 -7.83 -10.86
C ASN A 627 -4.70 -8.93 -10.80
N ASP A 628 -3.81 -8.82 -9.82
CA ASP A 628 -2.66 -9.72 -9.68
C ASP A 628 -3.06 -11.19 -9.50
N LYS A 629 -4.22 -11.45 -8.88
CA LYS A 629 -4.76 -12.81 -8.74
C LYS A 629 -5.02 -13.44 -10.11
N HIS A 630 -5.70 -12.74 -11.01
CA HIS A 630 -5.98 -13.24 -12.36
C HIS A 630 -4.72 -13.33 -13.21
N VAL A 631 -3.74 -12.45 -13.01
CA VAL A 631 -2.43 -12.53 -13.66
C VAL A 631 -1.73 -13.86 -13.31
N ILE A 632 -1.79 -14.29 -12.05
CA ILE A 632 -1.16 -15.52 -11.57
C ILE A 632 -1.95 -16.79 -11.97
N GLU A 633 -3.28 -16.75 -11.83
CA GLU A 633 -4.10 -17.95 -11.94
C GLU A 633 -4.54 -18.27 -13.36
N ASN A 634 -4.99 -17.27 -14.14
CA ASN A 634 -5.72 -17.51 -15.38
C ASN A 634 -5.69 -16.36 -16.41
N LEU A 635 -4.54 -15.69 -16.55
CA LEU A 635 -4.38 -14.50 -17.40
C LEU A 635 -4.88 -14.69 -18.84
N ASN A 636 -4.50 -15.79 -19.48
CA ASN A 636 -4.89 -16.09 -20.86
C ASN A 636 -6.40 -16.18 -21.04
N GLU A 637 -7.08 -16.94 -20.16
CA GLU A 637 -8.53 -17.10 -20.19
C GLU A 637 -9.22 -15.75 -19.97
N LYS A 638 -8.68 -14.94 -19.06
CA LYS A 638 -9.22 -13.62 -18.75
C LYS A 638 -9.07 -12.64 -19.90
N LEU A 639 -7.90 -12.61 -20.56
CA LEU A 639 -7.66 -11.77 -21.74
C LEU A 639 -8.59 -12.16 -22.90
N VAL A 640 -8.73 -13.47 -23.17
CA VAL A 640 -9.67 -13.97 -24.19
C VAL A 640 -11.10 -13.54 -23.88
N GLN A 641 -11.54 -13.69 -22.63
CA GLN A 641 -12.88 -13.29 -22.21
C GLN A 641 -13.15 -11.79 -22.46
N LEU A 642 -12.24 -10.93 -22.00
CA LEU A 642 -12.40 -9.47 -22.11
C LEU A 642 -12.31 -9.01 -23.57
N MET A 643 -11.38 -9.57 -24.35
CA MET A 643 -11.28 -9.22 -25.76
C MET A 643 -12.45 -9.74 -26.58
N LEU A 644 -13.04 -10.89 -26.23
CA LEU A 644 -14.30 -11.33 -26.84
C LEU A 644 -15.45 -10.37 -26.54
N GLU A 645 -15.56 -9.90 -25.30
CA GLU A 645 -16.54 -8.86 -24.93
C GLU A 645 -16.33 -7.59 -25.76
N ARG A 646 -15.07 -7.17 -25.95
CA ARG A 646 -14.74 -6.04 -26.83
C ARG A 646 -15.13 -6.30 -28.28
N GLU A 647 -14.80 -7.46 -28.86
CA GLU A 647 -15.15 -7.81 -30.24
C GLU A 647 -16.67 -7.72 -30.50
N LEU A 648 -17.48 -8.15 -29.53
CA LEU A 648 -18.95 -8.12 -29.64
C LEU A 648 -19.50 -6.70 -29.63
N ASN A 649 -18.90 -5.79 -28.85
CA ASN A 649 -19.42 -4.44 -28.65
C ASN A 649 -18.77 -3.39 -29.56
N LYS A 650 -17.55 -3.63 -30.07
CA LYS A 650 -16.79 -2.65 -30.87
C LYS A 650 -17.44 -2.27 -32.19
N VAL A 651 -18.34 -3.12 -32.71
CA VAL A 651 -19.10 -2.84 -33.94
C VAL A 651 -20.05 -1.67 -33.74
N GLU A 652 -20.67 -1.57 -32.55
CA GLU A 652 -21.57 -0.46 -32.20
C GLU A 652 -20.84 0.70 -31.55
N ASN A 653 -19.78 0.42 -30.76
CA ASN A 653 -18.96 1.42 -30.10
C ASN A 653 -17.46 1.10 -30.22
N PRO A 654 -16.75 1.66 -31.22
CA PRO A 654 -15.33 1.40 -31.44
C PRO A 654 -14.44 1.66 -30.22
N ASP A 655 -14.85 2.59 -29.35
CA ASP A 655 -14.10 3.02 -28.16
C ASP A 655 -14.44 2.21 -26.88
N PHE A 656 -15.28 1.18 -26.99
CA PHE A 656 -15.68 0.35 -25.85
C PHE A 656 -14.51 -0.44 -25.24
N ILE A 657 -14.18 -0.20 -23.98
CA ILE A 657 -13.20 -1.00 -23.23
C ILE A 657 -13.94 -1.74 -22.09
N PRO A 658 -13.84 -3.08 -22.02
CA PRO A 658 -14.47 -3.87 -20.96
C PRO A 658 -14.17 -3.35 -19.55
N GLY A 659 -15.20 -3.28 -18.70
CA GLY A 659 -15.05 -2.86 -17.30
C GLY A 659 -14.77 -1.38 -17.05
N LYS A 660 -14.67 -0.54 -18.10
CA LYS A 660 -14.37 0.90 -17.95
C LYS A 660 -15.59 1.80 -17.94
N SER A 661 -16.75 1.37 -18.45
CA SER A 661 -17.96 2.21 -18.50
C SER A 661 -18.51 2.55 -17.10
N PRO A 662 -18.66 3.84 -16.74
CA PRO A 662 -19.21 4.28 -15.45
C PRO A 662 -20.74 4.19 -15.35
N ILE A 663 -21.44 4.06 -16.47
CA ILE A 663 -22.92 4.01 -16.53
C ILE A 663 -23.40 2.87 -17.41
N VAL A 664 -24.67 2.48 -17.22
CA VAL A 664 -25.40 1.55 -18.10
C VAL A 664 -26.13 2.39 -19.15
N LEU A 665 -25.71 2.25 -20.40
CA LEU A 665 -26.26 2.91 -21.59
C LEU A 665 -25.96 1.99 -22.77
N ALA A 666 -26.86 1.86 -23.75
CA ALA A 666 -26.58 1.05 -24.94
C ALA A 666 -25.32 1.53 -25.68
N GLU A 667 -24.50 0.60 -26.20
CA GLU A 667 -23.23 0.94 -26.86
C GLU A 667 -23.44 1.83 -28.09
N LYS A 668 -24.48 1.54 -28.88
CA LYS A 668 -24.92 2.43 -29.97
C LYS A 668 -25.19 3.87 -29.51
N SER A 669 -25.85 4.06 -28.37
CA SER A 669 -26.14 5.40 -27.81
C SER A 669 -24.87 6.06 -27.27
N LYS A 670 -23.94 5.28 -26.67
CA LYS A 670 -22.63 5.80 -26.25
C LYS A 670 -21.81 6.33 -27.43
N SER A 671 -21.70 5.55 -28.49
CA SER A 671 -20.97 5.96 -29.70
C SER A 671 -21.68 7.07 -30.48
N GLY A 672 -23.01 7.17 -30.35
CA GLY A 672 -23.84 8.16 -31.02
C GLY A 672 -23.95 9.51 -30.31
N LEU A 673 -23.37 9.66 -29.11
CA LEU A 673 -23.41 10.91 -28.34
C LEU A 673 -22.81 12.08 -29.13
N LYS A 674 -23.58 13.17 -29.19
CA LYS A 674 -23.20 14.42 -29.86
C LYS A 674 -23.46 15.59 -28.93
N GLN A 675 -22.84 16.72 -29.26
CA GLN A 675 -23.14 17.99 -28.61
C GLN A 675 -24.61 18.33 -28.90
N THR A 676 -25.40 18.52 -27.86
CA THR A 676 -26.79 18.96 -27.98
C THR A 676 -26.84 20.44 -28.38
N GLU A 677 -27.78 20.81 -29.25
CA GLU A 677 -27.95 22.20 -29.66
C GLU A 677 -28.46 23.08 -28.51
N ASN A 678 -29.46 22.58 -27.79
CA ASN A 678 -30.01 23.17 -26.57
C ASN A 678 -29.72 22.24 -25.38
N SER A 679 -29.43 22.84 -24.21
CA SER A 679 -29.12 22.10 -23.00
C SER A 679 -30.28 21.18 -22.60
N GLY A 680 -30.01 19.89 -22.49
CA GLY A 680 -30.98 18.88 -22.08
C GLY A 680 -31.91 18.37 -23.20
N GLU A 681 -31.69 18.79 -24.45
CA GLU A 681 -32.48 18.33 -25.60
C GLU A 681 -31.67 17.34 -26.45
N THR A 682 -32.19 16.13 -26.65
CA THR A 682 -31.59 15.11 -27.52
C THR A 682 -32.69 14.21 -28.09
N GLU A 683 -32.46 13.71 -29.31
CA GLU A 683 -33.37 12.76 -29.99
C GLU A 683 -33.19 11.31 -29.48
N ASP A 684 -32.11 11.03 -28.76
CA ASP A 684 -31.89 9.71 -28.14
C ASP A 684 -32.63 9.61 -26.81
N GLU A 685 -33.69 8.79 -26.77
CA GLU A 685 -34.56 8.63 -25.60
C GLU A 685 -33.82 8.13 -24.34
N GLU A 686 -32.81 7.27 -24.50
CA GLU A 686 -32.02 6.77 -23.37
C GLU A 686 -31.13 7.88 -22.79
N VAL A 687 -30.46 8.64 -23.67
CA VAL A 687 -29.64 9.78 -23.26
C VAL A 687 -30.51 10.86 -22.61
N LEU A 688 -31.69 11.16 -23.18
CA LEU A 688 -32.64 12.12 -22.63
C LEU A 688 -33.11 11.69 -21.23
N ALA A 689 -33.42 10.40 -21.04
CA ALA A 689 -33.81 9.86 -19.75
C ALA A 689 -32.69 10.00 -18.71
N LEU A 690 -31.43 9.79 -19.09
CA LEU A 690 -30.28 9.97 -18.20
C LEU A 690 -30.02 11.44 -17.89
N ILE A 691 -30.15 12.37 -18.86
CA ILE A 691 -30.02 13.81 -18.58
C ILE A 691 -31.13 14.28 -17.63
N ASN A 692 -32.37 13.86 -17.85
CA ASN A 692 -33.50 14.20 -16.97
C ASN A 692 -33.31 13.68 -15.54
N LYS A 693 -32.66 12.52 -15.38
CA LYS A 693 -32.26 11.95 -14.08
C LYS A 693 -31.00 12.58 -13.50
N LYS A 694 -30.36 13.52 -14.20
CA LYS A 694 -29.03 14.09 -13.90
C LYS A 694 -27.92 13.04 -13.85
N ASP A 695 -28.15 11.91 -14.51
CA ASP A 695 -27.16 10.87 -14.66
C ASP A 695 -26.09 11.22 -15.69
N LEU A 696 -26.46 12.02 -16.69
CA LEU A 696 -25.57 12.70 -17.61
C LEU A 696 -25.71 14.21 -17.43
N LEU A 697 -24.57 14.89 -17.46
CA LEU A 697 -24.45 16.34 -17.43
C LEU A 697 -24.27 16.84 -18.86
N ASP A 698 -25.18 17.70 -19.28
CA ASP A 698 -25.04 18.46 -20.52
C ASP A 698 -24.48 19.85 -20.21
N VAL A 699 -23.87 20.49 -21.20
CA VAL A 699 -23.34 21.85 -21.07
C VAL A 699 -24.50 22.81 -20.85
N ASN A 700 -24.43 23.66 -19.82
CA ASN A 700 -25.51 24.60 -19.53
C ASN A 700 -25.71 25.64 -20.66
N PRO A 701 -26.91 26.25 -20.78
CA PRO A 701 -27.24 27.13 -21.92
C PRO A 701 -26.25 28.27 -22.15
N ASN A 702 -25.82 28.96 -21.09
CA ASN A 702 -24.88 30.08 -21.19
C ASN A 702 -23.49 29.61 -21.64
N SER A 703 -23.06 28.44 -21.17
CA SER A 703 -21.78 27.87 -21.56
C SER A 703 -21.79 27.31 -22.98
N LYS A 704 -22.93 26.85 -23.51
CA LYS A 704 -23.06 26.52 -24.94
C LYS A 704 -22.91 27.77 -25.83
N LEU A 705 -23.41 28.93 -25.39
CA LEU A 705 -23.17 30.20 -26.09
C LEU A 705 -21.69 30.60 -26.01
N LYS A 706 -21.07 30.37 -24.85
CA LYS A 706 -19.64 30.61 -24.64
C LYS A 706 -18.76 29.69 -25.51
N ASP A 707 -19.13 28.42 -25.65
CA ASP A 707 -18.50 27.45 -26.57
C ASP A 707 -18.52 27.96 -28.02
N LYS A 708 -19.58 28.69 -28.41
CA LYS A 708 -19.71 29.31 -29.75
C LYS A 708 -19.01 30.68 -29.86
N GLY A 709 -18.54 31.27 -28.77
CA GLY A 709 -18.00 32.64 -28.72
C GLY A 709 -19.08 33.73 -28.73
N GLU A 710 -20.31 33.40 -28.36
CA GLU A 710 -21.52 34.23 -28.54
C GLU A 710 -22.17 34.68 -27.21
N LEU A 711 -21.41 34.69 -26.11
CA LEU A 711 -21.94 34.97 -24.77
C LEU A 711 -22.62 36.35 -24.68
N LYS A 712 -23.82 36.41 -24.12
CA LYS A 712 -24.57 37.66 -23.89
C LYS A 712 -24.54 38.04 -22.41
N ASN A 713 -24.21 39.29 -22.10
CA ASN A 713 -24.40 39.85 -20.75
C ASN A 713 -25.59 40.84 -20.74
N LYS A 714 -25.88 41.43 -19.58
CA LYS A 714 -26.98 42.41 -19.40
C LYS A 714 -26.86 43.67 -20.29
N PHE A 715 -25.74 43.88 -21.00
CA PHE A 715 -25.45 45.02 -21.88
C PHE A 715 -25.30 44.67 -23.37
N GLY A 716 -25.45 43.39 -23.77
CA GLY A 716 -25.36 42.95 -25.17
C GLY A 716 -24.48 41.71 -25.39
N ILE A 717 -24.16 41.41 -26.66
CA ILE A 717 -23.20 40.36 -27.03
C ILE A 717 -21.80 40.81 -26.60
N VAL A 718 -21.13 39.98 -25.80
CA VAL A 718 -19.74 40.16 -25.42
C VAL A 718 -18.92 39.17 -26.24
N ASN A 719 -17.85 39.64 -26.88
CA ASN A 719 -16.90 38.74 -27.55
C ASN A 719 -16.16 37.91 -26.49
N ALA A 720 -16.72 36.77 -26.12
CA ALA A 720 -16.05 35.75 -25.32
C ALA A 720 -15.14 34.92 -26.23
N LYS A 721 -13.97 34.50 -25.73
CA LYS A 721 -13.09 33.59 -26.46
C LYS A 721 -13.85 32.30 -26.75
N LYS A 722 -13.84 31.82 -27.99
CA LYS A 722 -14.50 30.56 -28.37
C LYS A 722 -13.80 29.38 -27.70
N THR A 723 -14.55 28.38 -27.24
CA THR A 723 -13.97 27.14 -26.70
C THR A 723 -13.31 26.31 -27.80
N GLU A 724 -12.10 25.84 -27.52
CA GLU A 724 -11.35 24.90 -28.35
C GLU A 724 -11.76 23.46 -27.99
N PHE A 725 -12.23 22.67 -28.95
CA PHE A 725 -12.64 21.28 -28.73
C PHE A 725 -11.57 20.31 -29.21
N PHE A 726 -11.19 19.39 -28.32
CA PHE A 726 -10.13 18.43 -28.59
C PHE A 726 -10.68 17.18 -29.26
N ASN A 727 -9.99 16.73 -30.30
CA ASN A 727 -10.24 15.45 -30.96
C ASN A 727 -9.78 14.27 -30.09
N ALA A 728 -10.06 13.04 -30.52
CA ALA A 728 -9.77 11.85 -29.71
C ALA A 728 -8.28 11.67 -29.39
N GLU A 729 -7.37 11.99 -30.32
CA GLU A 729 -5.93 11.89 -30.08
C GLU A 729 -5.44 13.00 -29.13
N GLU A 730 -5.98 14.21 -29.26
CA GLU A 730 -5.64 15.33 -28.38
C GLU A 730 -6.06 15.06 -26.93
N ARG A 731 -7.22 14.45 -26.73
CA ARG A 731 -7.72 14.05 -25.39
C ARG A 731 -6.90 12.94 -24.76
N ASP A 732 -6.41 12.01 -25.57
CA ASP A 732 -5.59 10.89 -25.10
C ASP A 732 -4.28 11.36 -24.45
N MET A 733 -3.76 12.55 -24.82
CA MET A 733 -2.61 13.17 -24.15
C MET A 733 -2.89 13.60 -22.71
N LEU A 734 -4.16 13.82 -22.35
CA LEU A 734 -4.60 14.25 -21.03
C LEU A 734 -5.27 13.10 -20.25
N ARG A 735 -5.12 11.86 -20.75
CA ARG A 735 -5.73 10.67 -20.18
C ARG A 735 -5.04 10.28 -18.88
N VAL A 736 -5.85 10.02 -17.87
CA VAL A 736 -5.40 9.40 -16.62
C VAL A 736 -6.10 8.06 -16.47
N LEU A 737 -5.33 7.03 -16.11
CA LEU A 737 -5.81 5.66 -15.97
C LEU A 737 -5.69 5.22 -14.52
N THR A 738 -6.60 4.37 -14.06
CA THR A 738 -6.53 3.74 -12.74
C THR A 738 -6.01 2.32 -12.85
N ARG A 739 -5.06 1.93 -12.00
CA ARG A 739 -4.64 0.55 -11.80
C ARG A 739 -4.40 0.24 -10.33
N ASN A 740 -4.99 -0.84 -9.82
CA ASN A 740 -4.89 -1.23 -8.40
C ASN A 740 -5.16 -0.05 -7.44
N GLY A 741 -6.14 0.80 -7.77
CA GLY A 741 -6.50 1.98 -6.99
C GLY A 741 -5.56 3.19 -7.08
N ILE A 742 -4.54 3.15 -7.94
CA ILE A 742 -3.58 4.25 -8.15
C ILE A 742 -3.80 4.87 -9.53
N PHE A 743 -3.75 6.20 -9.60
CA PHE A 743 -3.83 6.98 -10.84
C PHE A 743 -2.45 7.06 -11.51
N TYR A 744 -2.42 6.73 -12.79
CA TYR A 744 -1.25 6.78 -13.65
C TYR A 744 -1.49 7.69 -14.85
N SER A 745 -0.44 8.39 -15.30
CA SER A 745 -0.42 9.02 -16.60
C SER A 745 -0.46 7.95 -17.70
N ARG A 746 -0.65 8.39 -18.95
CA ARG A 746 -0.47 7.50 -20.12
C ARG A 746 0.92 6.88 -20.20
N ASP A 747 1.93 7.49 -19.56
CA ASP A 747 3.33 7.05 -19.59
C ASP A 747 3.65 6.00 -18.50
N ARG A 748 2.63 5.57 -17.75
CA ARG A 748 2.72 4.69 -16.56
C ARG A 748 3.48 5.31 -15.39
N GLU A 749 3.61 6.63 -15.39
CA GLU A 749 4.10 7.35 -14.23
C GLU A 749 2.96 7.58 -13.25
N VAL A 750 3.28 7.55 -11.96
CA VAL A 750 2.33 7.84 -10.90
C VAL A 750 1.85 9.29 -11.08
N PHE A 751 0.54 9.47 -11.30
CA PHE A 751 -0.01 10.78 -11.65
C PHE A 751 -0.09 11.69 -10.41
N ASP A 752 0.24 12.96 -10.57
CA ASP A 752 0.24 13.94 -9.49
C ASP A 752 -0.19 15.33 -9.99
N THR A 753 -1.05 16.01 -9.22
CA THR A 753 -1.57 17.34 -9.57
C THR A 753 -0.95 18.47 -8.76
N GLN A 754 0.07 18.23 -7.92
CA GLN A 754 0.71 19.24 -7.06
C GLN A 754 1.21 20.46 -7.83
N LYS A 755 1.71 20.26 -9.05
CA LYS A 755 2.19 21.33 -9.95
C LYS A 755 1.06 21.99 -10.76
N SER A 756 -0.15 21.43 -10.73
CA SER A 756 -1.30 21.92 -11.49
C SER A 756 -2.02 23.06 -10.78
N ILE A 757 -2.69 23.90 -11.58
CA ILE A 757 -3.56 24.97 -11.10
C ILE A 757 -4.92 24.86 -11.81
N SER A 758 -5.99 24.92 -11.03
CA SER A 758 -7.37 24.95 -11.54
C SER A 758 -8.20 26.00 -10.80
N HIS A 759 -8.76 26.96 -11.54
CA HIS A 759 -9.44 28.16 -11.02
C HIS A 759 -8.75 28.71 -9.75
N ASP A 760 -7.48 29.10 -9.89
CA ASP A 760 -6.59 29.65 -8.84
C ASP A 760 -6.28 28.73 -7.65
N LYS A 761 -6.67 27.45 -7.70
CA LYS A 761 -6.34 26.46 -6.67
C LYS A 761 -5.10 25.66 -7.08
N LYS A 762 -4.00 25.89 -6.35
CA LYS A 762 -2.76 25.12 -6.49
C LYS A 762 -2.97 23.68 -6.04
N GLY A 763 -2.40 22.74 -6.76
CA GLY A 763 -2.54 21.31 -6.50
C GLY A 763 -3.78 20.67 -7.11
N PHE A 764 -4.68 21.44 -7.72
CA PHE A 764 -5.90 20.95 -8.38
C PHE A 764 -5.75 20.99 -9.90
N ALA A 765 -6.39 20.03 -10.56
CA ALA A 765 -6.59 20.00 -12.00
C ALA A 765 -8.08 19.86 -12.32
N ALA A 766 -8.53 20.40 -13.45
CA ALA A 766 -9.88 20.12 -13.94
C ALA A 766 -9.95 18.67 -14.44
N TYR A 767 -11.12 18.04 -14.31
CA TYR A 767 -11.35 16.72 -14.86
C TYR A 767 -12.71 16.60 -15.58
N THR A 768 -12.77 15.66 -16.51
CA THR A 768 -14.04 15.16 -17.09
C THR A 768 -14.02 13.64 -17.16
N LEU A 769 -15.14 13.01 -16.85
CA LEU A 769 -15.37 11.57 -17.00
C LEU A 769 -16.55 11.34 -17.95
N ASN A 770 -16.28 10.72 -19.10
CA ASN A 770 -17.32 10.44 -20.09
C ASN A 770 -17.95 9.04 -19.94
N VAL A 771 -18.89 8.70 -20.82
CA VAL A 771 -19.67 7.45 -20.76
C VAL A 771 -18.87 6.17 -21.06
N ASN A 772 -17.68 6.30 -21.64
CA ASN A 772 -16.78 5.18 -21.92
C ASN A 772 -15.77 4.95 -20.77
N GLY A 773 -15.80 5.77 -19.71
CA GLY A 773 -14.84 5.68 -18.61
C GLY A 773 -13.53 6.43 -18.85
N GLU A 774 -13.52 7.26 -19.88
CA GLU A 774 -12.36 8.06 -20.22
C GLU A 774 -12.26 9.26 -19.27
N LEU A 775 -11.30 9.18 -18.34
CA LEU A 775 -10.95 10.27 -17.43
C LEU A 775 -9.89 11.17 -18.08
N SER A 776 -10.22 12.43 -18.31
CA SER A 776 -9.26 13.45 -18.76
C SER A 776 -8.98 14.40 -17.61
N VAL A 777 -7.71 14.68 -17.31
CA VAL A 777 -7.28 15.59 -16.24
C VAL A 777 -6.32 16.63 -16.81
N PHE A 778 -6.58 17.92 -16.58
CA PHE A 778 -5.86 19.01 -17.23
C PHE A 778 -5.87 20.30 -16.39
N GLN A 779 -4.91 21.20 -16.63
CA GLN A 779 -4.89 22.50 -15.97
C GLN A 779 -6.01 23.41 -16.48
N HIS A 780 -6.65 24.16 -15.59
CA HIS A 780 -7.74 25.05 -15.96
C HIS A 780 -7.55 26.44 -15.33
N ILE A 781 -6.86 27.32 -16.05
CA ILE A 781 -6.49 28.65 -15.57
C ILE A 781 -7.69 29.62 -15.70
N ASP A 782 -8.02 29.97 -16.94
CA ASP A 782 -9.14 30.87 -17.26
C ASP A 782 -9.55 30.61 -18.71
N HIS A 783 -10.81 30.23 -18.91
CA HIS A 783 -11.34 30.00 -20.25
C HIS A 783 -11.20 31.24 -21.14
N ASP A 784 -11.45 32.44 -20.62
CA ASP A 784 -11.48 33.65 -21.45
C ASP A 784 -10.07 34.04 -21.93
N LYS A 785 -9.03 33.54 -21.25
CA LYS A 785 -7.62 33.66 -21.67
C LYS A 785 -7.18 32.52 -22.58
N THR A 786 -7.52 31.28 -22.25
CA THR A 786 -6.96 30.08 -22.89
C THR A 786 -7.83 29.53 -24.02
N GLY A 787 -9.16 29.67 -23.94
CA GLY A 787 -10.13 28.99 -24.80
C GLY A 787 -10.39 27.54 -24.38
N ILE A 788 -9.83 27.09 -23.25
CA ILE A 788 -9.94 25.71 -22.77
C ILE A 788 -10.92 25.67 -21.59
N ALA A 789 -11.90 24.76 -21.66
CA ALA A 789 -12.89 24.49 -20.62
C ALA A 789 -13.08 22.98 -20.42
N HIS A 790 -13.88 22.58 -19.43
CA HIS A 790 -14.29 21.17 -19.29
C HIS A 790 -14.92 20.62 -20.57
N SER A 791 -15.71 21.43 -21.30
CA SER A 791 -16.31 21.01 -22.58
C SER A 791 -15.26 20.73 -23.67
N SER A 792 -14.05 21.30 -23.57
CA SER A 792 -12.92 21.00 -24.48
C SER A 792 -12.60 19.51 -24.54
N MET A 793 -12.68 18.83 -23.40
CA MET A 793 -12.29 17.43 -23.25
C MET A 793 -13.27 16.44 -23.84
N ASN A 794 -14.47 16.82 -24.26
CA ASN A 794 -15.40 15.88 -24.90
C ASN A 794 -16.20 16.56 -26.01
N ALA A 795 -15.65 17.61 -26.63
CA ALA A 795 -16.33 18.40 -27.67
C ALA A 795 -17.76 18.85 -27.30
N GLY A 796 -17.98 19.18 -26.01
CA GLY A 796 -19.27 19.61 -25.49
C GLY A 796 -20.38 18.56 -25.46
N VAL A 797 -20.08 17.28 -25.69
CA VAL A 797 -21.08 16.19 -25.52
C VAL A 797 -21.44 15.99 -24.04
N PRO A 798 -22.59 15.38 -23.74
CA PRO A 798 -22.93 15.01 -22.36
C PRO A 798 -21.89 14.08 -21.71
N VAL A 799 -21.57 14.34 -20.44
CA VAL A 799 -20.58 13.57 -19.65
C VAL A 799 -21.19 13.03 -18.37
N VAL A 800 -20.57 12.04 -17.74
CA VAL A 800 -21.04 11.51 -16.46
C VAL A 800 -20.76 12.49 -15.32
N SER A 801 -19.59 13.13 -15.39
CA SER A 801 -19.13 14.07 -14.38
C SER A 801 -18.03 14.98 -14.94
N ALA A 802 -17.92 16.15 -14.34
CA ALA A 802 -16.82 17.08 -14.55
C ALA A 802 -16.61 17.86 -13.26
N GLY A 803 -15.43 18.42 -13.04
CA GLY A 803 -15.13 19.17 -11.82
C GLY A 803 -13.64 19.43 -11.70
N GLU A 804 -13.15 19.46 -10.47
CA GLU A 804 -11.71 19.52 -10.18
C GLU A 804 -11.31 18.38 -9.27
N ILE A 805 -10.06 17.93 -9.42
CA ILE A 805 -9.50 16.77 -8.73
C ILE A 805 -8.11 17.11 -8.21
N GLU A 806 -7.80 16.61 -7.03
CA GLU A 806 -6.48 16.66 -6.41
C GLU A 806 -5.98 15.23 -6.24
N ILE A 807 -4.84 14.91 -6.85
CA ILE A 807 -4.19 13.61 -6.78
C ILE A 807 -2.75 13.84 -6.30
N LYS A 808 -2.33 13.09 -5.27
CA LYS A 808 -0.95 13.13 -4.76
C LYS A 808 -0.36 11.73 -4.73
N ASN A 809 0.80 11.56 -5.35
CA ASN A 809 1.45 10.26 -5.51
C ASN A 809 0.46 9.19 -6.01
N GLY A 810 -0.37 9.54 -6.99
CA GLY A 810 -1.35 8.64 -7.59
C GLY A 810 -2.55 8.30 -6.70
N LYS A 811 -2.71 8.93 -5.53
CA LYS A 811 -3.89 8.75 -4.67
C LYS A 811 -4.82 9.94 -4.79
N LEU A 812 -6.13 9.67 -4.87
CA LEU A 812 -7.14 10.71 -4.80
C LEU A 812 -7.11 11.35 -3.40
N ILE A 813 -7.04 12.68 -3.34
CA ILE A 813 -7.04 13.45 -2.10
C ILE A 813 -8.34 14.23 -1.94
N SER A 814 -8.78 14.86 -3.04
CA SER A 814 -10.03 15.62 -3.02
C SER A 814 -10.65 15.77 -4.40
N ILE A 815 -11.96 16.06 -4.40
CA ILE A 815 -12.75 16.32 -5.62
C ILE A 815 -13.73 17.46 -5.37
N THR A 816 -14.05 18.23 -6.42
CA THR A 816 -14.93 19.39 -6.32
C THR A 816 -16.02 19.38 -7.39
N GLU A 817 -17.16 20.00 -7.09
CA GLU A 817 -18.24 20.27 -8.05
C GLU A 817 -17.93 21.41 -9.04
N HIS A 818 -16.68 21.90 -9.08
CA HIS A 818 -16.38 23.15 -9.74
C HIS A 818 -16.16 22.97 -11.24
N SER A 819 -17.27 23.01 -11.99
CA SER A 819 -17.26 23.12 -13.44
C SER A 819 -18.23 24.19 -13.92
N GLY A 820 -17.71 25.22 -14.57
CA GLY A 820 -18.55 26.29 -15.14
C GLY A 820 -19.48 25.79 -16.25
N HIS A 821 -19.03 24.83 -17.08
CA HIS A 821 -19.76 24.35 -18.26
C HIS A 821 -20.77 23.24 -17.92
N TYR A 822 -20.38 22.25 -17.11
CA TYR A 822 -21.23 21.09 -16.82
C TYR A 822 -21.97 21.17 -15.47
N ARG A 823 -21.53 22.06 -14.54
CA ARG A 823 -22.17 22.33 -13.25
C ARG A 823 -22.66 21.04 -12.53
N PRO A 824 -21.75 20.12 -12.17
CA PRO A 824 -22.11 18.89 -11.49
C PRO A 824 -22.82 19.16 -10.16
N SER A 825 -23.64 18.19 -9.74
CA SER A 825 -24.22 18.16 -8.40
C SER A 825 -23.48 17.17 -7.50
N LEU A 826 -23.81 17.19 -6.20
CA LEU A 826 -23.27 16.24 -5.23
C LEU A 826 -23.57 14.77 -5.61
N TYR A 827 -24.69 14.54 -6.30
CA TYR A 827 -25.04 13.23 -6.86
C TYR A 827 -24.05 12.80 -7.96
N ASN A 828 -23.58 13.72 -8.81
CA ASN A 828 -22.56 13.42 -9.81
C ASN A 828 -21.20 13.12 -9.16
N MET A 829 -20.86 13.82 -8.07
CA MET A 829 -19.67 13.51 -7.26
C MET A 829 -19.75 12.10 -6.68
N TYR A 830 -20.88 11.73 -6.05
CA TYR A 830 -21.13 10.38 -5.56
C TYR A 830 -20.89 9.31 -6.63
N LYS A 831 -21.45 9.47 -7.83
CA LYS A 831 -21.27 8.50 -8.92
C LYS A 831 -19.83 8.41 -9.41
N THR A 832 -19.12 9.53 -9.42
CA THR A 832 -17.70 9.57 -9.79
C THR A 832 -16.85 8.81 -8.76
N LEU A 833 -17.11 9.03 -7.47
CA LEU A 833 -16.43 8.36 -6.38
C LEU A 833 -16.77 6.87 -6.32
N ASP A 834 -18.04 6.49 -6.55
CA ASP A 834 -18.44 5.09 -6.62
C ASP A 834 -17.77 4.37 -7.80
N TYR A 835 -17.65 5.05 -8.95
CA TYR A 835 -16.87 4.55 -10.09
C TYR A 835 -15.39 4.33 -9.72
N PHE A 836 -14.73 5.32 -9.11
CA PHE A 836 -13.33 5.18 -8.68
C PHE A 836 -13.15 4.06 -7.64
N ARG A 837 -14.06 3.97 -6.66
CA ARG A 837 -14.07 2.89 -5.65
C ARG A 837 -14.17 1.51 -6.30
N LYS A 838 -14.99 1.35 -7.36
CA LYS A 838 -15.09 0.10 -8.13
C LYS A 838 -13.82 -0.22 -8.92
N GLN A 839 -13.03 0.79 -9.29
CA GLN A 839 -11.68 0.64 -9.86
C GLN A 839 -10.58 0.48 -8.77
N GLY A 840 -10.98 0.22 -7.52
CA GLY A 840 -10.07 -0.04 -6.41
C GLY A 840 -9.46 1.21 -5.75
N VAL A 841 -9.87 2.42 -6.14
CA VAL A 841 -9.39 3.66 -5.52
C VAL A 841 -9.91 3.78 -4.09
N ASP A 842 -9.01 4.06 -3.16
CA ASP A 842 -9.38 4.35 -1.77
C ASP A 842 -9.99 5.74 -1.66
N ILE A 843 -11.22 5.82 -1.15
CA ILE A 843 -11.96 7.07 -0.95
C ILE A 843 -12.20 7.39 0.53
N SER A 844 -11.64 6.60 1.45
CA SER A 844 -11.91 6.69 2.90
C SER A 844 -11.61 8.07 3.49
N ASP A 845 -10.56 8.75 3.03
CA ASP A 845 -10.14 10.07 3.50
C ASP A 845 -10.29 11.17 2.43
N VAL A 846 -10.93 10.85 1.32
CA VAL A 846 -11.10 11.81 0.23
C VAL A 846 -12.08 12.90 0.63
N LYS A 847 -11.69 14.16 0.42
CA LYS A 847 -12.56 15.31 0.69
C LYS A 847 -13.39 15.65 -0.54
N VAL A 848 -14.70 15.84 -0.34
CA VAL A 848 -15.58 16.42 -1.37
C VAL A 848 -15.86 17.87 -1.03
N TYR A 849 -15.41 18.77 -1.89
CA TYR A 849 -15.72 20.19 -1.80
C TYR A 849 -16.99 20.49 -2.61
N THR A 850 -18.07 20.84 -1.91
CA THR A 850 -19.40 21.06 -2.49
C THR A 850 -19.92 22.47 -2.21
N PHE A 851 -20.71 23.01 -3.14
CA PHE A 851 -21.47 24.24 -2.93
C PHE A 851 -22.79 23.98 -2.19
N THR A 852 -23.19 22.71 -2.05
CA THR A 852 -24.48 22.29 -1.48
C THR A 852 -24.64 22.71 -0.03
N SER A 853 -25.83 23.21 0.33
CA SER A 853 -26.19 23.74 1.65
C SER A 853 -25.92 22.77 2.82
N SER A 854 -25.39 23.25 3.95
CA SER A 854 -25.14 22.42 5.16
C SER A 854 -26.44 21.80 5.64
N ASP A 855 -27.49 22.62 5.71
CA ASP A 855 -28.84 22.20 6.04
C ASP A 855 -29.32 21.05 5.14
N THR A 856 -29.06 21.12 3.84
CA THR A 856 -29.43 20.06 2.89
C THR A 856 -28.66 18.78 3.18
N ILE A 857 -27.35 18.87 3.39
CA ILE A 857 -26.48 17.71 3.63
C ILE A 857 -26.79 17.07 5.00
N GLU A 858 -26.82 17.85 6.06
CA GLU A 858 -27.07 17.39 7.43
C GLU A 858 -28.49 16.81 7.58
N LYS A 859 -29.50 17.46 7.00
CA LYS A 859 -30.90 17.01 7.14
C LYS A 859 -31.21 15.81 6.24
N GLN A 860 -30.74 15.80 5.00
CA GLN A 860 -31.12 14.77 4.01
C GLN A 860 -30.17 13.58 3.98
N LEU A 861 -28.86 13.81 4.19
CA LEU A 861 -27.82 12.78 4.13
C LEU A 861 -27.28 12.39 5.51
N ARG A 862 -27.50 13.22 6.55
CA ARG A 862 -26.96 13.03 7.91
C ARG A 862 -25.45 12.81 7.93
N ILE A 863 -24.75 13.53 7.06
CA ILE A 863 -23.29 13.56 6.99
C ILE A 863 -22.82 14.80 7.75
N ASP A 864 -21.72 14.66 8.48
CA ASP A 864 -21.06 15.80 9.10
C ASP A 864 -20.44 16.68 8.01
N VAL A 865 -20.89 17.93 7.97
CA VAL A 865 -20.40 18.92 7.02
C VAL A 865 -19.69 20.03 7.76
N SER A 866 -18.54 20.42 7.23
CA SER A 866 -17.77 21.53 7.79
C SER A 866 -17.53 22.59 6.73
N GLN A 867 -17.43 23.86 7.14
CA GLN A 867 -16.98 24.89 6.23
C GLN A 867 -15.50 24.66 5.89
N SER A 868 -15.13 24.74 4.61
CA SER A 868 -13.73 24.63 4.22
C SER A 868 -12.91 25.79 4.78
N LYS A 869 -11.81 25.46 5.45
CA LYS A 869 -10.83 26.44 5.93
C LYS A 869 -9.97 26.99 4.80
N GLU A 870 -9.78 26.20 3.75
CA GLU A 870 -8.94 26.53 2.58
C GLU A 870 -9.70 27.33 1.53
N PHE A 871 -11.00 27.02 1.36
CA PHE A 871 -11.84 27.62 0.32
C PHE A 871 -13.19 28.03 0.92
N SER A 872 -13.27 29.26 1.42
CA SER A 872 -14.41 29.77 2.22
C SER A 872 -15.80 29.65 1.59
N HIS A 873 -15.92 29.39 0.29
CA HIS A 873 -17.20 29.20 -0.41
C HIS A 873 -17.62 27.73 -0.53
N PHE A 874 -16.72 26.80 -0.24
CA PHE A 874 -17.00 25.37 -0.26
C PHE A 874 -17.29 24.84 1.14
N ARG A 875 -18.19 23.87 1.18
CA ARG A 875 -18.30 22.95 2.31
C ARG A 875 -17.51 21.69 2.03
N VAL A 876 -17.04 21.05 3.09
CA VAL A 876 -16.26 19.83 3.04
C VAL A 876 -17.05 18.72 3.70
N ILE A 877 -17.19 17.62 2.98
CA ILE A 877 -17.68 16.34 3.50
C ILE A 877 -16.68 15.24 3.15
N ASN A 878 -16.72 14.16 3.91
CA ASN A 878 -15.95 12.96 3.60
C ASN A 878 -16.61 12.18 2.44
N ALA A 879 -15.81 11.72 1.48
CA ALA A 879 -16.27 10.99 0.30
C ALA A 879 -16.86 9.62 0.64
N ASP A 880 -16.27 8.89 1.58
CA ASP A 880 -16.80 7.60 2.03
C ASP A 880 -18.13 7.79 2.76
N GLU A 881 -18.24 8.79 3.64
CA GLU A 881 -19.53 9.15 4.26
C GLU A 881 -20.59 9.50 3.21
N LEU A 882 -20.24 10.31 2.19
CA LEU A 882 -21.12 10.60 1.06
C LEU A 882 -21.57 9.31 0.35
N CYS A 883 -20.64 8.42 0.00
CA CYS A 883 -20.95 7.15 -0.63
C CYS A 883 -21.74 6.18 0.25
N ASN A 884 -21.72 6.37 1.57
CA ASN A 884 -22.42 5.52 2.55
C ASN A 884 -23.77 6.11 3.04
N SER A 885 -24.05 7.38 2.78
CA SER A 885 -25.09 8.19 3.44
C SER A 885 -26.58 7.94 3.10
N LEU A 886 -26.94 7.16 2.07
CA LEU A 886 -28.36 6.80 1.85
C LEU A 886 -28.54 5.33 1.51
N TYR A 887 -27.67 4.85 0.64
CA TYR A 887 -27.59 3.45 0.22
C TYR A 887 -27.07 2.55 1.36
N GLY A 888 -26.13 3.05 2.16
CA GLY A 888 -25.56 2.33 3.31
C GLY A 888 -26.60 2.05 4.38
N HIS A 889 -27.49 3.00 4.69
CA HIS A 889 -28.50 2.80 5.74
C HIS A 889 -29.55 1.75 5.37
N LEU A 890 -30.06 1.76 4.13
CA LEU A 890 -31.02 0.75 3.64
C LEU A 890 -30.35 -0.64 3.56
N LYS A 891 -29.12 -0.69 3.03
CA LYS A 891 -28.33 -1.92 2.94
C LYS A 891 -27.95 -2.47 4.32
N LEU A 892 -27.66 -1.61 5.31
CA LEU A 892 -27.37 -2.00 6.69
C LEU A 892 -28.62 -2.57 7.38
N VAL A 893 -29.78 -1.93 7.25
CA VAL A 893 -31.04 -2.42 7.84
C VAL A 893 -31.44 -3.77 7.23
N VAL A 894 -31.32 -3.91 5.91
CA VAL A 894 -31.61 -5.17 5.19
C VAL A 894 -30.60 -6.27 5.54
N ASN A 895 -29.30 -5.95 5.61
CA ASN A 895 -28.26 -6.93 5.98
C ASN A 895 -28.35 -7.33 7.45
N GLN A 896 -28.72 -6.41 8.35
CA GLN A 896 -28.95 -6.70 9.75
C GLN A 896 -30.15 -7.64 9.93
N ALA A 897 -31.25 -7.38 9.22
CA ALA A 897 -32.41 -8.26 9.20
C ALA A 897 -32.06 -9.66 8.62
N LYS A 898 -31.24 -9.72 7.57
CA LYS A 898 -30.72 -10.98 7.01
C LYS A 898 -29.91 -11.76 8.04
N LYS A 899 -28.94 -11.12 8.71
CA LYS A 899 -28.14 -11.74 9.79
C LYS A 899 -29.01 -12.22 10.96
N ASP A 900 -30.00 -11.42 11.36
CA ASP A 900 -30.92 -11.79 12.44
C ASP A 900 -31.82 -12.98 12.09
N LEU A 901 -32.23 -13.09 10.82
CA LEU A 901 -33.00 -14.24 10.31
C LEU A 901 -32.12 -15.49 10.15
N GLU A 902 -30.88 -15.35 9.66
CA GLU A 902 -29.90 -16.45 9.58
C GLU A 902 -29.53 -16.97 10.97
N ALA A 903 -29.31 -16.07 11.95
CA ALA A 903 -29.09 -16.43 13.34
C ALA A 903 -30.30 -17.16 13.94
N TYR A 904 -31.52 -16.74 13.64
CA TYR A 904 -32.75 -17.44 14.03
C TYR A 904 -32.88 -18.84 13.37
N GLN A 905 -32.39 -18.98 12.14
CA GLN A 905 -32.39 -20.24 11.40
C GLN A 905 -31.25 -21.20 11.79
N SER A 906 -30.18 -20.71 12.41
CA SER A 906 -29.01 -21.50 12.79
C SER A 906 -29.32 -22.69 13.74
N PRO A 907 -28.57 -23.81 13.67
CA PRO A 907 -28.77 -24.95 14.55
C PRO A 907 -28.25 -24.65 15.97
N SER A 908 -29.12 -24.64 16.98
CA SER A 908 -28.71 -24.52 18.39
C SER A 908 -29.31 -25.63 19.25
N PHE A 909 -28.66 -25.94 20.37
CA PHE A 909 -29.10 -26.96 21.35
C PHE A 909 -30.53 -26.70 21.89
N MET A 910 -30.91 -25.44 22.07
CA MET A 910 -32.28 -25.07 22.48
C MET A 910 -33.34 -25.33 21.39
N LYS A 911 -32.95 -25.27 20.11
CA LYS A 911 -33.81 -25.57 18.97
C LYS A 911 -34.10 -27.06 18.86
N PHE A 912 -33.11 -27.91 19.16
CA PHE A 912 -33.29 -29.34 19.32
C PHE A 912 -34.31 -29.67 20.43
N LEU A 913 -34.16 -29.04 21.61
CA LEU A 913 -35.11 -29.23 22.73
C LEU A 913 -36.55 -28.80 22.38
N ASN A 914 -36.72 -27.71 21.63
CA ASN A 914 -38.04 -27.24 21.20
C ASN A 914 -38.67 -28.15 20.14
N LYS A 915 -37.88 -28.69 19.18
CA LYS A 915 -38.37 -29.69 18.21
C LYS A 915 -38.76 -31.01 18.89
N VAL A 916 -38.02 -31.42 19.93
CA VAL A 916 -38.36 -32.58 20.77
C VAL A 916 -39.66 -32.33 21.54
N LYS A 917 -39.86 -31.13 22.11
CA LYS A 917 -41.11 -30.74 22.78
C LYS A 917 -42.30 -30.73 21.82
N ASP A 918 -42.11 -30.21 20.61
CA ASP A 918 -43.11 -30.17 19.55
C ASP A 918 -43.51 -31.59 19.11
N PHE A 919 -42.55 -32.50 18.97
CA PHE A 919 -42.78 -33.92 18.70
C PHE A 919 -43.58 -34.62 19.81
N ILE A 920 -43.26 -34.34 21.08
CA ILE A 920 -43.96 -34.91 22.25
C ILE A 920 -45.38 -34.36 22.41
N THR A 921 -45.64 -33.12 21.97
CA THR A 921 -46.94 -32.44 22.13
C THR A 921 -47.81 -32.45 20.89
N GLY A 922 -47.31 -32.98 19.77
CA GLY A 922 -48.00 -32.95 18.46
C GLY A 922 -48.07 -31.55 17.83
N SER A 923 -47.24 -30.61 18.28
CA SER A 923 -47.21 -29.22 17.83
C SER A 923 -46.29 -29.06 16.62
N THR A 924 -46.73 -28.35 15.58
CA THR A 924 -45.91 -27.98 14.40
C THR A 924 -45.30 -26.57 14.50
N LEU A 925 -45.50 -25.89 15.63
CA LEU A 925 -45.26 -24.46 15.78
C LEU A 925 -43.83 -24.02 15.44
N THR A 926 -42.81 -24.81 15.82
CA THR A 926 -41.41 -24.47 15.50
C THR A 926 -41.14 -24.57 14.00
N ASN A 927 -41.72 -25.57 13.32
CA ASN A 927 -41.55 -25.77 11.88
C ASN A 927 -42.33 -24.71 11.07
N ASP A 928 -43.55 -24.36 11.50
CA ASP A 928 -44.36 -23.33 10.84
C ASP A 928 -43.69 -21.94 10.90
N ARG A 929 -43.06 -21.61 12.05
CA ARG A 929 -42.27 -20.37 12.20
C ARG A 929 -40.95 -20.40 11.44
N GLU A 930 -40.33 -21.56 11.26
CA GLU A 930 -39.15 -21.72 10.39
C GLU A 930 -39.51 -21.45 8.91
N MET A 931 -40.68 -21.92 8.46
CA MET A 931 -41.15 -21.67 7.09
C MET A 931 -41.47 -20.18 6.85
N LEU A 932 -42.08 -19.49 7.82
CA LEU A 932 -42.30 -18.04 7.74
C LEU A 932 -41.00 -17.23 7.75
N ALA A 933 -40.03 -17.62 8.58
CA ALA A 933 -38.71 -16.99 8.59
C ALA A 933 -37.97 -17.19 7.26
N LYS A 934 -38.12 -18.38 6.64
CA LYS A 934 -37.54 -18.67 5.32
C LYS A 934 -38.19 -17.82 4.22
N LYS A 935 -39.53 -17.74 4.19
CA LYS A 935 -40.27 -16.89 3.23
C LYS A 935 -39.89 -15.41 3.35
N LEU A 936 -39.75 -14.89 4.57
CA LEU A 936 -39.28 -13.53 4.81
C LEU A 936 -37.84 -13.33 4.32
N SER A 937 -36.95 -14.29 4.59
CA SER A 937 -35.56 -14.25 4.13
C SER A 937 -35.45 -14.26 2.61
N GLU A 938 -36.20 -15.11 1.91
CA GLU A 938 -36.22 -15.18 0.45
C GLU A 938 -36.74 -13.88 -0.17
N GLY A 939 -37.81 -13.31 0.40
CA GLY A 939 -38.33 -12.02 -0.03
C GLY A 939 -37.35 -10.86 0.21
N ILE A 940 -36.64 -10.85 1.34
CA ILE A 940 -35.61 -9.85 1.64
C ILE A 940 -34.41 -9.97 0.69
N VAL A 941 -33.99 -11.19 0.33
CA VAL A 941 -32.89 -11.39 -0.63
C VAL A 941 -33.26 -10.89 -2.02
N ALA A 942 -34.47 -11.21 -2.50
CA ALA A 942 -34.95 -10.69 -3.78
C ALA A 942 -35.02 -9.16 -3.80
N LEU A 943 -35.43 -8.53 -2.70
CA LEU A 943 -35.49 -7.07 -2.58
C LEU A 943 -34.08 -6.45 -2.41
N ALA A 944 -33.12 -7.16 -1.83
CA ALA A 944 -31.72 -6.70 -1.74
C ALA A 944 -31.04 -6.61 -3.11
N GLU A 945 -31.39 -7.49 -4.05
CA GLU A 945 -30.95 -7.40 -5.45
C GLU A 945 -31.56 -6.17 -6.14
N GLU A 946 -32.83 -5.88 -5.88
CA GLU A 946 -33.48 -4.65 -6.37
C GLU A 946 -32.84 -3.38 -5.78
N ILE A 947 -32.48 -3.37 -4.49
CA ILE A 947 -31.73 -2.27 -3.84
C ILE A 947 -30.41 -2.03 -4.56
N ASN A 948 -29.71 -3.09 -4.96
CA ASN A 948 -28.44 -2.96 -5.68
C ASN A 948 -28.57 -2.41 -7.10
N SER A 949 -29.78 -2.44 -7.66
CA SER A 949 -30.11 -1.89 -8.98
C SER A 949 -30.80 -0.51 -8.92
N ALA A 950 -31.10 -0.01 -7.72
CA ALA A 950 -31.82 1.25 -7.55
C ALA A 950 -30.93 2.46 -7.82
N ASN A 951 -31.33 3.28 -8.80
CA ASN A 951 -30.58 4.46 -9.27
C ASN A 951 -31.36 5.78 -9.09
N SER A 952 -32.46 5.78 -8.34
CA SER A 952 -33.24 6.99 -8.09
C SER A 952 -33.97 6.96 -6.74
N LEU A 953 -34.29 8.14 -6.20
CA LEU A 953 -35.07 8.29 -4.96
C LEU A 953 -36.47 7.65 -5.08
N ASP A 954 -37.09 7.70 -6.27
CA ASP A 954 -38.40 7.09 -6.54
C ASP A 954 -38.33 5.55 -6.57
N SER A 955 -37.23 5.00 -7.12
CA SER A 955 -36.95 3.56 -7.08
C SER A 955 -36.80 3.07 -5.64
N LEU A 956 -36.14 3.86 -4.78
CA LEU A 956 -35.98 3.54 -3.36
C LEU A 956 -37.30 3.57 -2.57
N LYS A 957 -38.21 4.51 -2.88
CA LYS A 957 -39.58 4.52 -2.31
C LYS A 957 -40.35 3.25 -2.65
N LYS A 958 -40.35 2.86 -3.94
CA LYS A 958 -41.02 1.65 -4.42
C LYS A 958 -40.49 0.39 -3.75
N ILE A 959 -39.18 0.32 -3.52
CA ILE A 959 -38.55 -0.79 -2.81
C ILE A 959 -38.97 -0.80 -1.34
N ASN A 960 -39.01 0.34 -0.68
CA ASN A 960 -39.48 0.44 0.71
C ASN A 960 -40.93 -0.02 0.87
N ASP A 961 -41.83 0.37 -0.05
CA ASP A 961 -43.23 -0.10 -0.06
C ASP A 961 -43.35 -1.63 -0.26
N LYS A 962 -42.47 -2.22 -1.09
CA LYS A 962 -42.41 -3.68 -1.26
C LYS A 962 -41.94 -4.39 0.01
N ILE A 963 -40.98 -3.82 0.74
CA ILE A 963 -40.51 -4.38 2.02
C ILE A 963 -41.63 -4.31 3.07
N ASP A 964 -42.34 -3.19 3.18
CA ASP A 964 -43.49 -3.03 4.10
C ASP A 964 -44.55 -4.12 3.86
N LYS A 965 -44.93 -4.31 2.59
CA LYS A 965 -45.91 -5.33 2.20
C LYS A 965 -45.46 -6.74 2.58
N LEU A 966 -44.20 -7.09 2.33
CA LEU A 966 -43.64 -8.40 2.68
C LEU A 966 -43.70 -8.67 4.19
N ILE A 967 -43.40 -7.66 5.01
CA ILE A 967 -43.45 -7.76 6.48
C ILE A 967 -44.89 -7.93 6.95
N ASP A 968 -45.83 -7.18 6.40
CA ASP A 968 -47.24 -7.25 6.75
C ASP A 968 -47.83 -8.64 6.43
N ASP A 969 -47.52 -9.18 5.25
CA ASP A 969 -47.95 -10.51 4.83
C ASP A 969 -47.43 -11.60 5.81
N VAL A 970 -46.13 -11.57 6.15
CA VAL A 970 -45.51 -12.55 7.07
C VAL A 970 -46.05 -12.42 8.50
N GLN A 971 -46.35 -11.21 8.95
CA GLN A 971 -46.94 -11.01 10.27
C GLN A 971 -48.39 -11.49 10.37
N GLY A 972 -49.19 -11.25 9.34
CA GLY A 972 -50.56 -11.79 9.25
C GLY A 972 -50.54 -13.32 9.39
N GLU A 973 -49.68 -13.99 8.62
CA GLU A 973 -49.52 -15.44 8.68
C GLU A 973 -49.01 -15.94 10.05
N ASN A 974 -48.10 -15.21 10.70
CA ASN A 974 -47.64 -15.56 12.05
C ASN A 974 -48.74 -15.43 13.10
N MET A 975 -49.66 -14.45 12.98
CA MET A 975 -50.81 -14.34 13.88
C MET A 975 -51.74 -15.54 13.73
N GLU A 976 -51.98 -16.01 12.51
CA GLU A 976 -52.78 -17.22 12.26
C GLU A 976 -52.12 -18.48 12.80
N VAL A 977 -50.80 -18.63 12.63
CA VAL A 977 -50.01 -19.71 13.24
C VAL A 977 -50.15 -19.68 14.77
N ASN A 978 -50.03 -18.52 15.41
CA ASN A 978 -50.19 -18.39 16.85
C ASN A 978 -51.57 -18.83 17.34
N LEU A 979 -52.63 -18.41 16.66
CA LEU A 979 -54.01 -18.78 17.00
C LEU A 979 -54.25 -20.29 16.83
N ARG A 980 -53.73 -20.91 15.77
CA ARG A 980 -53.82 -22.37 15.55
C ARG A 980 -53.18 -23.17 16.67
N HIS A 981 -52.17 -22.62 17.34
CA HIS A 981 -51.47 -23.24 18.46
C HIS A 981 -51.89 -22.71 19.84
N GLY A 982 -53.02 -21.99 19.93
CA GLY A 982 -53.58 -21.51 21.20
C GLY A 982 -52.74 -20.44 21.90
N LYS A 983 -51.91 -19.69 21.16
CA LYS A 983 -51.07 -18.61 21.66
C LYS A 983 -51.67 -17.24 21.36
N ASP A 984 -51.26 -16.24 22.14
CA ASP A 984 -51.64 -14.85 21.88
C ASP A 984 -51.05 -14.39 20.53
N LYS A 985 -51.82 -13.55 19.81
CA LYS A 985 -51.49 -13.05 18.46
C LYS A 985 -50.07 -12.49 18.36
N ASN A 986 -49.59 -11.81 19.41
CA ASN A 986 -48.30 -11.11 19.39
C ASN A 986 -47.18 -11.83 20.17
N GLN A 987 -47.37 -13.11 20.51
CA GLN A 987 -46.45 -13.82 21.42
C GLN A 987 -45.27 -14.50 20.71
N GLY A 988 -44.04 -14.18 21.14
CA GLY A 988 -42.83 -14.95 20.84
C GLY A 988 -41.74 -14.17 20.11
N ASN A 989 -40.52 -14.74 20.12
CA ASN A 989 -39.29 -14.13 19.60
C ASN A 989 -39.41 -13.71 18.11
N PHE A 990 -40.10 -14.49 17.28
CA PHE A 990 -40.31 -14.14 15.87
C PHE A 990 -41.15 -12.86 15.68
N ALA A 991 -42.22 -12.69 16.48
CA ALA A 991 -43.07 -11.48 16.43
C ALA A 991 -42.33 -10.23 16.94
N GLN A 992 -41.48 -10.38 17.95
CA GLN A 992 -40.64 -9.29 18.46
C GLN A 992 -39.62 -8.81 17.42
N ARG A 993 -38.97 -9.76 16.73
CA ARG A 993 -37.97 -9.46 15.69
C ARG A 993 -38.58 -8.80 14.45
N THR A 994 -39.74 -9.28 13.98
CA THR A 994 -40.41 -8.66 12.82
C THR A 994 -40.96 -7.27 13.14
N ASN A 995 -41.43 -7.02 14.36
CA ASN A 995 -41.86 -5.68 14.79
C ASN A 995 -40.69 -4.69 14.90
N LEU A 996 -39.55 -5.12 15.43
CA LEU A 996 -38.34 -4.30 15.47
C LEU A 996 -37.88 -3.89 14.07
N PHE A 997 -37.94 -4.83 13.11
CA PHE A 997 -37.62 -4.56 11.72
C PHE A 997 -38.58 -3.54 11.09
N ARG A 998 -39.89 -3.63 11.35
CA ARG A 998 -40.88 -2.65 10.87
C ARG A 998 -40.64 -1.25 11.43
N GLU A 999 -40.37 -1.12 12.73
CA GLU A 999 -40.08 0.17 13.37
C GLU A 999 -38.89 0.89 12.71
N GLN A 1000 -37.83 0.13 12.37
CA GLN A 1000 -36.65 0.66 11.71
C GLN A 1000 -36.94 1.20 10.29
N LEU A 1001 -37.80 0.51 9.53
CA LEU A 1001 -38.22 0.92 8.18
C LEU A 1001 -39.20 2.11 8.19
N LYS A 1002 -40.14 2.14 9.14
CA LYS A 1002 -41.08 3.25 9.29
C LYS A 1002 -40.36 4.58 9.49
N GLY A 1003 -39.33 4.60 10.33
CA GLY A 1003 -38.49 5.77 10.50
C GLY A 1003 -37.82 6.22 9.19
N MET A 1004 -37.45 5.30 8.30
CA MET A 1004 -36.85 5.64 6.99
C MET A 1004 -37.86 6.29 6.03
N ARG A 1005 -39.09 5.81 6.05
CA ARG A 1005 -40.18 6.30 5.19
C ARG A 1005 -40.59 7.73 5.54
N GLU A 1006 -40.74 8.03 6.82
CA GLU A 1006 -41.06 9.38 7.31
C GLU A 1006 -40.00 10.40 6.84
N ARG A 1007 -38.72 9.99 6.79
CA ARG A 1007 -37.60 10.80 6.26
C ARG A 1007 -37.65 11.01 4.74
N LEU A 1008 -38.13 10.02 3.98
CA LEU A 1008 -38.22 10.05 2.51
C LEU A 1008 -39.39 10.88 1.99
N GLU A 1009 -40.46 11.06 2.78
CA GLU A 1009 -41.58 11.92 2.43
C GLU A 1009 -41.31 13.41 2.77
N GLU A 1010 -40.65 13.72 3.88
CA GLU A 1010 -40.22 15.11 4.21
C GLU A 1010 -39.28 15.72 3.14
N THR A 1011 -38.50 14.89 2.44
CA THR A 1011 -37.58 15.31 1.37
C THR A 1011 -38.33 15.78 0.10
N LYS A 1012 -39.61 15.42 -0.06
CA LYS A 1012 -40.41 15.73 -1.26
C LYS A 1012 -41.15 17.08 -1.18
N GLU A 1013 -41.45 17.55 0.03
CA GLU A 1013 -42.24 18.78 0.24
C GLU A 1013 -41.40 20.07 0.29
N ASN A 1014 -40.09 20.00 0.58
CA ASN A 1014 -39.22 21.16 0.79
C ASN A 1014 -38.08 21.27 -0.24
N GLY A 1015 -38.42 21.30 -1.54
CA GLY A 1015 -37.52 21.22 -2.70
C GLY A 1015 -36.12 21.86 -2.54
N LEU A 1016 -35.12 21.20 -3.13
CA LEU A 1016 -33.72 21.62 -3.27
C LEU A 1016 -33.60 23.07 -3.79
N GLU A 1017 -33.45 24.05 -2.90
CA GLU A 1017 -32.94 25.38 -3.28
C GLU A 1017 -31.45 25.24 -3.61
N THR A 1018 -31.15 25.30 -4.91
CA THR A 1018 -29.80 25.54 -5.42
C THR A 1018 -29.54 27.04 -5.36
N LEU A 1019 -28.31 27.42 -5.00
CA LEU A 1019 -27.87 28.83 -5.03
C LEU A 1019 -28.13 29.44 -6.42
N SER A 1020 -28.49 30.72 -6.45
CA SER A 1020 -28.88 31.40 -7.68
C SER A 1020 -27.69 31.62 -8.62
N GLU A 1021 -27.94 31.81 -9.92
CA GLU A 1021 -26.89 32.07 -10.91
C GLU A 1021 -26.03 33.31 -10.58
N GLU A 1022 -26.57 34.30 -9.87
CA GLU A 1022 -25.82 35.48 -9.43
C GLU A 1022 -24.85 35.17 -8.28
N ASP A 1023 -25.14 34.19 -7.42
CA ASP A 1023 -24.29 33.82 -6.28
C ASP A 1023 -23.01 33.10 -6.76
N ILE A 1024 -23.12 32.22 -7.76
CA ILE A 1024 -22.00 31.47 -8.35
C ILE A 1024 -21.12 32.39 -9.21
N LEU A 1025 -21.72 33.30 -9.98
CA LEU A 1025 -20.98 34.28 -10.78
C LEU A 1025 -20.31 35.36 -9.92
N SER A 1026 -20.94 35.79 -8.82
CA SER A 1026 -20.35 36.79 -7.91
C SER A 1026 -19.12 36.28 -7.17
N CYS A 1027 -19.04 34.97 -6.88
CA CYS A 1027 -17.85 34.34 -6.29
C CYS A 1027 -16.63 34.42 -7.25
N SER A 1028 -16.85 34.27 -8.56
CA SER A 1028 -15.80 34.43 -9.58
C SER A 1028 -15.30 35.88 -9.70
N ASP A 1029 -16.20 36.86 -9.59
CA ASP A 1029 -15.83 38.28 -9.68
C ASP A 1029 -15.24 38.84 -8.38
N GLN A 1030 -15.61 38.31 -7.20
CA GLN A 1030 -14.96 38.65 -5.93
C GLN A 1030 -13.52 38.14 -5.85
N LEU A 1031 -13.21 36.96 -6.40
CA LEU A 1031 -11.85 36.42 -6.51
C LEU A 1031 -10.93 37.30 -7.40
N LYS A 1032 -11.47 37.88 -8.48
CA LYS A 1032 -10.73 38.85 -9.32
C LYS A 1032 -10.30 40.11 -8.57
N SER A 1033 -11.03 40.49 -7.51
CA SER A 1033 -10.70 41.67 -6.72
C SER A 1033 -9.61 41.44 -5.67
N MET A 1034 -9.37 40.17 -5.29
CA MET A 1034 -8.35 39.79 -4.30
C MET A 1034 -6.97 39.55 -4.91
N GLY A 1035 -6.87 39.30 -6.22
CA GLY A 1035 -5.59 39.20 -6.95
C GLY A 1035 -4.96 40.52 -7.42
N ARG A 1036 -5.48 41.68 -6.97
CA ARG A 1036 -4.95 43.03 -7.26
C ARG A 1036 -4.46 43.79 -6.02
N LYS A 1037 -4.15 43.10 -4.93
CA LYS A 1037 -3.42 43.67 -3.78
C LYS A 1037 -2.17 42.88 -3.47
#